data_AF-A0A653G3U7-F1
#
_entry.id   AF-A0A653G3U7-F1
#
_cell.length_a   1.000
_cell.length_b   1.000
_cell.length_c   1.000
_cell.angle_alpha   90.00
_cell.angle_beta   90.00
_cell.angle_gamma   90.00
#
_symmetry.space_group_name_H-M   'P 1'
#
loop_
_entity.id
_entity.type
_entity.pdbx_description
1 polymer ?
#
loop_
_entity_poly.entity_id
_entity_poly.type
_entity_poly.pdbx_seq_one_letter_code
_entity_poly.pdbx_strand_id
1 'polypeptide(L)'
;MPKINEATDTDLKVIDELKQLGWQVGDTLLYQKEYILTPEQQKIFEERKSIKPDITLTDLNENIIAVIENKFEDEKKALARLRTLYATVLKPRFLYACSPERILFYDTEWKGLEAGEFKRVDSFMALEEMLVKKEQAKKINLDREIFIDKNIAGGINPSCGKETYYQIECIQALISKFKEGKQKMLVHMATGLGKTRTMVAFTKALLEHNMARRVLFVVDRVMLAEQALNDGFSLISKEFSAVRINTSNYRQYKNAQVHIVVIDTLENIYQDFSNSFYDLIIVDECHRSININRKLIFDHFLCPKIGLTATPKKAISAKGKDISEEDLAILDTYKMFGCETGEPDYQFDLGRGINEGFLAPYTVLSIETELTKLAREKGVEFSYVLDPDERKKIELNQSKKLMLEQLERKYISEDRCLRIAEELKTNTVYGEKVILFGVSQAHCTLLAKAINKVFATPNDETSPRYAEAIISDNNDLNATFKKWFKDINHKPFIAVSVDILGTGVDIPCVRYISFAVLTKSVGKYIQMLGRGTRLDPKSGKFSFKVLDFVGLCKLMDDNGKGTPKENTEIVKGKGRGGIGPGPGPGPKGDWFIIDNPDPTHLIQRVYLHGDKVKVIDNIPIEEARKLFEEELQKANKPEIVSIKKKVEKDKTYEPSEKEVDDIKQWVKNPAVYLDEGQLQKVYGFEQGSIWDFFLHALKIKKIPTPKERIENGFESYIKTYDFNDEQIRILRDLKDIVSENIVEKRKLTAEEIFNNPVYNRIIGADYQEVNEVFENKLPHVFEELQANFKV
;
A
#
# COMPACT_ATOMS: atom_id res chain seq x y z
N MET A 1 7.46 -38.07 -36.56
CA MET A 1 7.91 -37.42 -35.31
C MET A 1 9.43 -37.31 -35.36
N PRO A 2 10.02 -36.12 -35.51
CA PRO A 2 11.45 -35.95 -35.33
C PRO A 2 11.81 -36.23 -33.85
N LYS A 3 12.91 -36.94 -33.61
CA LYS A 3 13.37 -37.36 -32.27
C LYS A 3 13.81 -36.14 -31.45
N ILE A 4 13.28 -35.99 -30.23
CA ILE A 4 13.64 -34.97 -29.21
C ILE A 4 15.00 -35.30 -28.55
N ASN A 5 15.89 -36.07 -29.19
CA ASN A 5 17.09 -36.63 -28.56
C ASN A 5 18.27 -35.63 -28.44
N GLU A 6 18.13 -34.40 -28.93
CA GLU A 6 19.17 -33.35 -28.92
C GLU A 6 18.82 -32.13 -28.04
N ALA A 7 17.74 -32.21 -27.25
CA ALA A 7 17.32 -31.10 -26.37
C ALA A 7 18.26 -30.96 -25.16
N THR A 8 18.66 -29.74 -24.83
CA THR A 8 19.40 -29.45 -23.58
C THR A 8 18.48 -29.50 -22.36
N ASP A 9 19.03 -29.58 -21.15
CA ASP A 9 18.24 -29.58 -19.90
C ASP A 9 17.31 -28.35 -19.79
N THR A 10 17.77 -27.19 -20.27
CA THR A 10 16.97 -25.96 -20.33
C THR A 10 15.80 -26.08 -21.32
N ASP A 11 16.04 -26.67 -22.49
CA ASP A 11 15.00 -26.87 -23.50
C ASP A 11 13.89 -27.78 -23.00
N LEU A 12 14.26 -28.88 -22.34
CA LEU A 12 13.30 -29.81 -21.76
C LEU A 12 12.44 -29.13 -20.69
N LYS A 13 13.06 -28.34 -19.80
CA LYS A 13 12.35 -27.59 -18.76
C LYS A 13 11.33 -26.61 -19.36
N VAL A 14 11.74 -25.83 -20.36
CA VAL A 14 10.85 -24.86 -21.04
C VAL A 14 9.71 -25.58 -21.77
N ILE A 15 10.02 -26.64 -22.51
CA ILE A 15 9.01 -27.42 -23.23
C ILE A 15 7.99 -28.04 -22.27
N ASP A 16 8.44 -28.58 -21.13
CA ASP A 16 7.56 -29.19 -20.15
C ASP A 16 6.68 -28.17 -19.44
N GLU A 17 7.18 -26.97 -19.14
CA GLU A 17 6.37 -25.87 -18.61
C GLU A 17 5.30 -25.44 -19.62
N LEU A 18 5.66 -25.29 -20.89
CA LEU A 18 4.71 -24.96 -21.96
C LEU A 18 3.63 -26.05 -22.13
N LYS A 19 3.99 -27.33 -22.04
CA LYS A 19 3.01 -28.42 -22.06
C LYS A 19 2.01 -28.34 -20.90
N GLN A 20 2.46 -27.99 -19.70
CA GLN A 20 1.58 -27.80 -18.55
C GLN A 20 0.57 -26.66 -18.77
N LEU A 21 0.95 -25.65 -19.56
CA LEU A 21 0.08 -24.56 -20.00
C LEU A 21 -0.81 -24.91 -21.21
N GLY A 22 -0.76 -26.16 -21.69
CA GLY A 22 -1.59 -26.67 -22.77
C GLY A 22 -1.00 -26.56 -24.18
N TRP A 23 0.26 -26.15 -24.32
CA TRP A 23 0.95 -26.13 -25.62
C TRP A 23 1.31 -27.56 -26.07
N GLN A 24 1.03 -27.90 -27.33
CA GLN A 24 1.20 -29.25 -27.86
C GLN A 24 2.31 -29.31 -28.93
N VAL A 25 3.30 -30.19 -28.70
CA VAL A 25 4.45 -30.36 -29.60
C VAL A 25 3.97 -30.85 -30.98
N GLY A 26 4.36 -30.12 -32.02
CA GLY A 26 4.01 -30.40 -33.42
C GLY A 26 2.71 -29.77 -33.89
N ASP A 27 1.87 -29.27 -32.98
CA ASP A 27 0.62 -28.56 -33.30
C ASP A 27 0.79 -27.06 -33.00
N THR A 28 0.74 -26.69 -31.72
CA THR A 28 0.88 -25.28 -31.27
C THR A 28 2.30 -24.93 -30.79
N LEU A 29 3.16 -25.92 -30.57
CA LEU A 29 4.57 -25.77 -30.19
C LEU A 29 5.49 -26.41 -31.23
N LEU A 30 6.29 -25.60 -31.91
CA LEU A 30 7.19 -26.01 -32.98
C LEU A 30 8.64 -25.88 -32.52
N TYR A 31 9.25 -26.99 -32.15
CA TYR A 31 10.66 -27.05 -31.73
C TYR A 31 11.58 -27.04 -32.95
N GLN A 32 12.53 -26.10 -32.98
CA GLN A 32 13.60 -26.03 -33.97
C GLN A 32 13.11 -26.04 -35.43
N LYS A 33 11.97 -25.39 -35.70
CA LYS A 33 11.43 -25.27 -37.06
C LYS A 33 12.26 -24.29 -37.89
N GLU A 34 12.64 -24.72 -39.07
CA GLU A 34 13.38 -23.89 -40.03
C GLU A 34 12.40 -23.06 -40.89
N TYR A 35 12.69 -21.77 -41.05
CA TYR A 35 11.93 -20.83 -41.87
C TYR A 35 12.83 -20.23 -42.95
N ILE A 36 12.43 -20.37 -44.21
CA ILE A 36 13.19 -19.88 -45.37
C ILE A 36 12.94 -18.37 -45.53
N LEU A 37 14.02 -17.60 -45.67
CA LEU A 37 13.97 -16.15 -45.83
C LEU A 37 13.64 -15.76 -47.27
N THR A 38 12.82 -14.72 -47.45
CA THR A 38 12.55 -14.16 -48.79
C THR A 38 13.78 -13.46 -49.36
N PRO A 39 13.95 -13.33 -50.70
CA PRO A 39 15.11 -12.64 -51.28
C PRO A 39 15.34 -11.21 -50.75
N GLU A 40 14.28 -10.51 -50.35
CA GLU A 40 14.35 -9.19 -49.71
C GLU A 40 14.91 -9.28 -48.29
N GLN A 41 14.44 -10.24 -47.48
CA GLN A 41 14.96 -10.49 -46.14
C GLN A 41 16.42 -10.97 -46.16
N GLN A 42 16.81 -11.78 -47.15
CA GLN A 42 18.19 -12.24 -47.32
C GLN A 42 19.16 -11.07 -47.53
N LYS A 43 18.74 -10.01 -48.24
CA LYS A 43 19.54 -8.78 -48.40
C LYS A 43 19.70 -7.99 -47.11
N ILE A 44 18.70 -8.03 -46.22
CA ILE A 44 18.72 -7.31 -44.94
C ILE A 44 19.58 -8.04 -43.90
N PHE A 45 19.57 -9.39 -43.92
CA PHE A 45 20.21 -10.23 -42.89
C PHE A 45 21.38 -11.06 -43.45
N GLU A 46 22.35 -10.39 -44.09
CA GLU A 46 23.66 -10.96 -44.46
C GLU A 46 23.60 -12.24 -45.31
N GLU A 47 22.69 -12.31 -46.29
CA GLU A 47 22.51 -13.46 -47.19
C GLU A 47 22.18 -14.79 -46.51
N ARG A 48 21.72 -14.78 -45.25
CA ARG A 48 21.22 -15.98 -44.57
C ARG A 48 20.07 -16.59 -45.38
N LYS A 49 20.11 -17.90 -45.64
CA LYS A 49 19.05 -18.60 -46.40
C LYS A 49 17.81 -18.89 -45.56
N SER A 50 18.00 -19.16 -44.27
CA SER A 50 16.93 -19.54 -43.35
C SER A 50 17.25 -19.06 -41.93
N ILE A 51 16.23 -19.08 -41.09
CA ILE A 51 16.32 -18.90 -39.65
C ILE A 51 15.72 -20.10 -38.93
N LYS A 52 16.21 -20.38 -37.72
CA LYS A 52 15.76 -21.53 -36.93
C LYS A 52 15.69 -21.12 -35.45
N PRO A 53 14.57 -20.54 -34.99
CA PRO A 53 14.35 -20.29 -33.57
C PRO A 53 14.25 -21.60 -32.79
N ASP A 54 14.59 -21.58 -31.51
CA ASP A 54 14.54 -22.79 -30.66
C ASP A 54 13.11 -23.30 -30.50
N ILE A 55 12.17 -22.41 -30.14
CA ILE A 55 10.76 -22.75 -30.06
C ILE A 55 9.93 -21.64 -30.71
N THR A 56 9.01 -22.03 -31.59
CA THR A 56 7.96 -21.15 -32.10
C THR A 56 6.60 -21.61 -31.58
N LEU A 57 5.80 -20.67 -31.09
CA LEU A 57 4.44 -20.92 -30.63
C LEU A 57 3.43 -20.37 -31.64
N THR A 58 2.48 -21.21 -32.05
CA THR A 58 1.47 -20.89 -33.07
C THR A 58 0.05 -21.04 -32.55
N ASP A 59 -0.89 -20.31 -33.16
CA ASP A 59 -2.32 -20.62 -32.98
C ASP A 59 -2.72 -21.85 -33.80
N LEU A 60 -3.98 -22.27 -33.65
CA LEU A 60 -4.57 -23.39 -34.39
C LEU A 60 -4.66 -23.15 -35.92
N ASN A 61 -4.40 -21.93 -36.39
CA ASN A 61 -4.34 -21.57 -37.81
C ASN A 61 -2.88 -21.41 -38.30
N GLU A 62 -1.92 -21.93 -37.54
CA GLU A 62 -0.48 -21.84 -37.81
C GLU A 62 0.10 -20.41 -37.82
N ASN A 63 -0.63 -19.40 -37.33
CA ASN A 63 -0.07 -18.06 -37.18
C ASN A 63 0.91 -18.04 -36.02
N ILE A 64 2.10 -17.49 -36.24
CA ILE A 64 3.11 -17.34 -35.19
C ILE A 64 2.64 -16.29 -34.18
N ILE A 65 2.56 -16.68 -32.91
CA ILE A 65 2.16 -15.80 -31.82
C ILE A 65 3.37 -15.41 -30.98
N ALA A 66 4.25 -16.37 -30.69
CA ALA A 66 5.44 -16.13 -29.90
C ALA A 66 6.68 -16.87 -30.41
N VAL A 67 7.85 -16.32 -30.11
CA VAL A 67 9.15 -16.95 -30.35
C VAL A 67 9.93 -16.99 -29.06
N ILE A 68 10.54 -18.14 -28.77
CA ILE A 68 11.37 -18.36 -27.59
C ILE A 68 12.76 -18.74 -28.06
N GLU A 69 13.77 -18.03 -27.54
CA GLU A 69 15.16 -18.42 -27.66
C GLU A 69 15.66 -18.90 -26.30
N ASN A 70 16.23 -20.11 -26.27
CA ASN A 70 16.77 -20.73 -25.09
C ASN A 70 18.29 -20.59 -25.10
N LYS A 71 18.87 -20.53 -23.90
CA LYS A 71 20.32 -20.71 -23.71
C LYS A 71 21.15 -19.75 -24.56
N PHE A 72 21.11 -18.48 -24.18
CA PHE A 72 21.99 -17.49 -24.75
C PHE A 72 23.37 -17.52 -24.09
N GLU A 73 24.41 -17.91 -24.84
CA GLU A 73 25.82 -17.79 -24.39
C GLU A 73 26.24 -16.32 -24.22
N ASP A 74 25.60 -15.42 -24.98
CA ASP A 74 25.76 -13.96 -24.91
C ASP A 74 24.36 -13.32 -24.97
N GLU A 75 23.89 -12.87 -23.81
CA GLU A 75 22.55 -12.31 -23.63
C GLU A 75 22.29 -11.12 -24.57
N LYS A 76 23.24 -10.21 -24.69
CA LYS A 76 23.08 -9.00 -25.53
C LYS A 76 22.81 -9.38 -26.99
N LYS A 77 23.51 -10.40 -27.51
CA LYS A 77 23.30 -10.88 -28.88
C LYS A 77 21.97 -11.58 -29.05
N ALA A 78 21.54 -12.37 -28.07
CA ALA A 78 20.28 -13.11 -28.16
C ALA A 78 19.06 -12.17 -28.09
N LEU A 79 19.06 -11.22 -27.16
CA LEU A 79 18.00 -10.21 -27.06
C LEU A 79 17.93 -9.34 -28.32
N ALA A 80 19.08 -8.96 -28.88
CA ALA A 80 19.14 -8.24 -30.15
C ALA A 80 18.57 -9.07 -31.32
N ARG A 81 18.89 -10.37 -31.40
CA ARG A 81 18.39 -11.28 -32.43
C ARG A 81 16.86 -11.47 -32.34
N LEU A 82 16.30 -11.61 -31.15
CA LEU A 82 14.85 -11.66 -30.94
C LEU A 82 14.18 -10.38 -31.45
N ARG A 83 14.68 -9.21 -31.05
CA ARG A 83 14.11 -7.89 -31.40
C ARG A 83 14.24 -7.50 -32.87
N THR A 84 15.25 -7.99 -33.56
CA THR A 84 15.55 -7.59 -34.94
C THR A 84 15.18 -8.70 -35.91
N LEU A 85 15.94 -9.80 -35.92
CA LEU A 85 15.80 -10.89 -36.87
C LEU A 85 14.42 -11.56 -36.78
N TYR A 86 14.09 -12.13 -35.61
CA TYR A 86 12.85 -12.90 -35.49
C TYR A 86 11.60 -12.02 -35.51
N ALA A 87 11.62 -10.86 -34.85
CA ALA A 87 10.53 -9.89 -34.90
C ALA A 87 10.22 -9.43 -36.33
N THR A 88 11.25 -9.19 -37.17
CA THR A 88 11.04 -8.72 -38.55
C THR A 88 10.59 -9.84 -39.49
N VAL A 89 11.17 -11.04 -39.33
CA VAL A 89 10.93 -12.16 -40.25
C VAL A 89 9.61 -12.87 -39.93
N LEU A 90 9.42 -13.23 -38.66
CA LEU A 90 8.29 -14.06 -38.21
C LEU A 90 7.10 -13.23 -37.71
N LYS A 91 7.33 -11.95 -37.40
CA LYS A 91 6.32 -11.01 -36.86
C LYS A 91 5.50 -11.56 -35.68
N PRO A 92 6.11 -12.27 -34.70
CA PRO A 92 5.42 -12.63 -33.47
C PRO A 92 5.06 -11.36 -32.69
N ARG A 93 4.02 -11.45 -31.86
CA ARG A 93 3.74 -10.38 -30.88
C ARG A 93 4.60 -10.54 -29.62
N PHE A 94 4.83 -11.77 -29.19
CA PHE A 94 5.48 -12.07 -27.92
C PHE A 94 6.85 -12.69 -28.14
N LEU A 95 7.84 -12.22 -27.40
CA LEU A 95 9.22 -12.71 -27.47
C LEU A 95 9.65 -13.14 -26.07
N TYR A 96 10.26 -14.32 -25.97
CA TYR A 96 10.83 -14.84 -24.74
C TYR A 96 12.31 -15.19 -24.94
N ALA A 97 13.12 -14.87 -23.94
CA ALA A 97 14.49 -15.34 -23.82
C ALA A 97 14.63 -16.09 -22.49
N CYS A 98 15.07 -17.36 -22.55
CA CYS A 98 15.17 -18.21 -21.37
C CYS A 98 16.62 -18.60 -21.06
N SER A 99 17.02 -18.44 -19.79
CA SER A 99 18.23 -19.03 -19.19
C SER A 99 17.84 -20.07 -18.12
N PRO A 100 18.79 -20.80 -17.53
CA PRO A 100 18.49 -21.71 -16.41
C PRO A 100 17.83 -21.00 -15.20
N GLU A 101 18.17 -19.73 -14.97
CA GLU A 101 17.79 -18.98 -13.76
C GLU A 101 16.63 -18.00 -13.97
N ARG A 102 16.35 -17.56 -15.22
CA ARG A 102 15.34 -16.53 -15.49
C ARG A 102 14.70 -16.63 -16.87
N ILE A 103 13.49 -16.08 -16.95
CA ILE A 103 12.73 -15.88 -18.18
C ILE A 103 12.59 -14.37 -18.39
N LEU A 104 12.99 -13.90 -19.57
CA LEU A 104 12.82 -12.53 -20.03
C LEU A 104 11.72 -12.49 -21.09
N PHE A 105 10.83 -11.51 -21.01
CA PHE A 105 9.66 -11.35 -21.85
C PHE A 105 9.61 -9.96 -22.48
N TYR A 106 9.17 -9.90 -23.74
CA TYR A 106 8.94 -8.66 -24.45
C TYR A 106 7.68 -8.74 -25.31
N ASP A 107 6.80 -7.75 -25.20
CA ASP A 107 5.64 -7.56 -26.08
C ASP A 107 5.99 -6.49 -27.12
N THR A 108 5.96 -6.86 -28.41
CA THR A 108 6.32 -5.96 -29.51
C THR A 108 5.34 -4.79 -29.68
N GLU A 109 4.15 -4.87 -29.08
CA GLU A 109 3.16 -3.79 -29.11
C GLU A 109 3.30 -2.80 -27.94
N TRP A 110 4.23 -3.00 -27.01
CA TRP A 110 4.51 -2.02 -25.95
C TRP A 110 4.98 -0.67 -26.53
N LYS A 111 4.46 0.41 -25.95
CA LYS A 111 4.74 1.80 -26.34
C LYS A 111 5.26 2.61 -25.14
N GLY A 112 5.87 3.75 -25.42
CA GLY A 112 6.35 4.69 -24.39
C GLY A 112 7.75 4.35 -23.87
N LEU A 113 8.05 4.77 -22.63
CA LEU A 113 9.37 4.64 -22.01
C LEU A 113 9.86 3.19 -21.86
N GLU A 114 8.93 2.24 -21.79
CA GLU A 114 9.21 0.81 -21.60
C GLU A 114 9.30 0.05 -22.95
N ALA A 115 9.22 0.76 -24.08
CA ALA A 115 9.29 0.14 -25.40
C ALA A 115 10.72 -0.35 -25.70
N GLY A 116 10.83 -1.60 -26.17
CA GLY A 116 12.09 -2.24 -26.51
C GLY A 116 12.86 -2.87 -25.35
N GLU A 117 12.32 -2.85 -24.12
CA GLU A 117 12.92 -3.44 -22.93
C GLU A 117 12.35 -4.84 -22.65
N PHE A 118 13.22 -5.82 -22.41
CA PHE A 118 12.80 -7.14 -21.94
C PHE A 118 12.62 -7.10 -20.42
N LYS A 119 11.51 -7.66 -19.92
CA LYS A 119 11.20 -7.72 -18.50
C LYS A 119 11.25 -9.15 -18.00
N ARG A 120 11.75 -9.34 -16.78
CA ARG A 120 11.72 -10.64 -16.12
C ARG A 120 10.29 -11.07 -15.80
N VAL A 121 10.00 -12.35 -16.04
CA VAL A 121 8.73 -13.00 -15.71
C VAL A 121 8.98 -14.33 -15.01
N ASP A 122 7.98 -14.78 -14.25
CA ASP A 122 8.04 -16.03 -13.49
C ASP A 122 7.45 -17.22 -14.26
N SER A 123 6.68 -16.99 -15.33
CA SER A 123 6.02 -18.05 -16.13
C SER A 123 5.69 -17.62 -17.56
N PHE A 124 5.53 -18.59 -18.47
CA PHE A 124 4.99 -18.33 -19.82
C PHE A 124 3.47 -18.08 -19.82
N MET A 125 2.97 -17.44 -20.88
CA MET A 125 1.53 -17.30 -21.10
C MET A 125 0.94 -18.54 -21.80
N ALA A 126 -0.29 -18.90 -21.42
CA ALA A 126 -1.06 -19.89 -22.15
C ALA A 126 -1.58 -19.32 -23.49
N LEU A 127 -1.92 -20.20 -24.44
CA LEU A 127 -2.43 -19.80 -25.76
C LEU A 127 -3.68 -18.89 -25.65
N GLU A 128 -4.63 -19.23 -24.77
CA GLU A 128 -5.84 -18.41 -24.57
C GLU A 128 -5.49 -16.99 -24.11
N GLU A 129 -4.54 -16.84 -23.17
CA GLU A 129 -4.12 -15.53 -22.67
C GLU A 129 -3.49 -14.67 -23.77
N MET A 130 -2.62 -15.26 -24.58
CA MET A 130 -2.00 -14.57 -25.72
C MET A 130 -3.04 -14.11 -26.75
N LEU A 131 -4.04 -14.95 -27.04
CA LEU A 131 -5.13 -14.62 -27.96
C LEU A 131 -6.02 -13.50 -27.42
N VAL A 132 -6.35 -13.53 -26.13
CA VAL A 132 -7.11 -12.47 -25.45
C VAL A 132 -6.38 -11.14 -25.55
N LYS A 133 -5.07 -11.10 -25.28
CA LYS A 133 -4.27 -9.86 -25.40
C LYS A 133 -4.22 -9.33 -26.84
N LYS A 134 -4.12 -10.21 -27.85
CA LYS A 134 -4.21 -9.83 -29.27
C LYS A 134 -5.56 -9.22 -29.61
N GLU A 135 -6.66 -9.80 -29.13
CA GLU A 135 -8.00 -9.26 -29.38
C GLU A 135 -8.23 -7.92 -28.66
N GLN A 136 -7.80 -7.79 -27.40
CA GLN A 136 -7.85 -6.54 -26.65
C GLN A 136 -7.11 -5.41 -27.40
N ALA A 137 -5.89 -5.67 -27.88
CA ALA A 137 -5.13 -4.67 -28.65
C ALA A 137 -5.88 -4.22 -29.92
N LYS A 138 -6.52 -5.15 -30.65
CA LYS A 138 -7.40 -4.78 -31.77
C LYS A 138 -8.54 -3.88 -31.30
N LYS A 139 -9.22 -4.22 -30.19
CA LYS A 139 -10.32 -3.41 -29.64
C LYS A 139 -9.89 -2.01 -29.19
N ILE A 140 -8.66 -1.89 -28.68
CA ILE A 140 -8.06 -0.62 -28.24
C ILE A 140 -7.72 0.26 -29.45
N ASN A 141 -7.19 -0.34 -30.51
CA ASN A 141 -6.79 0.35 -31.75
C ASN A 141 -7.98 0.73 -32.65
N LEU A 142 -9.18 0.21 -32.40
CA LEU A 142 -10.39 0.64 -33.10
C LEU A 142 -10.75 2.08 -32.69
N ASP A 143 -10.88 2.95 -33.69
CA ASP A 143 -11.37 4.31 -33.52
C ASP A 143 -12.89 4.32 -33.36
N ARG A 144 -13.35 3.80 -32.22
CA ARG A 144 -14.73 3.85 -31.76
C ARG A 144 -14.85 4.71 -30.52
N GLU A 145 -15.98 5.38 -30.42
CA GLU A 145 -16.39 6.08 -29.21
C GLU A 145 -16.56 5.06 -28.07
N ILE A 146 -15.97 5.37 -26.91
CA ILE A 146 -16.09 4.56 -25.71
C ILE A 146 -17.18 5.19 -24.86
N PHE A 147 -18.24 4.42 -24.60
CA PHE A 147 -19.35 4.89 -23.80
C PHE A 147 -18.93 4.98 -22.33
N ILE A 148 -19.30 6.08 -21.67
CA ILE A 148 -19.06 6.29 -20.25
C ILE A 148 -20.41 6.42 -19.55
N ASP A 149 -20.66 5.55 -18.59
CA ASP A 149 -21.92 5.52 -17.84
C ASP A 149 -22.09 6.77 -16.97
N LYS A 150 -22.92 7.71 -17.45
CA LYS A 150 -23.20 8.99 -16.78
C LYS A 150 -23.95 8.85 -15.45
N ASN A 151 -24.58 7.70 -15.19
CA ASN A 151 -25.21 7.43 -13.90
C ASN A 151 -24.16 7.15 -12.82
N ILE A 152 -22.99 6.64 -13.22
CA ILE A 152 -21.87 6.41 -12.32
C ILE A 152 -21.02 7.67 -12.24
N ALA A 153 -20.51 8.21 -13.34
CA ALA A 153 -19.63 9.38 -13.32
C ALA A 153 -20.15 10.50 -14.22
N GLY A 154 -20.06 11.76 -13.79
CA GLY A 154 -20.47 12.90 -14.63
C GLY A 154 -21.92 13.36 -14.48
N GLY A 155 -22.77 12.60 -13.79
CA GLY A 155 -24.14 13.01 -13.46
C GLY A 155 -24.21 14.20 -12.50
N ILE A 156 -25.44 14.61 -12.17
CA ILE A 156 -25.69 15.69 -11.21
C ILE A 156 -25.34 15.21 -9.81
N ASN A 157 -24.37 15.86 -9.17
CA ASN A 157 -24.04 15.60 -7.77
C ASN A 157 -25.12 16.19 -6.86
N PRO A 158 -25.84 15.36 -6.07
CA PRO A 158 -26.94 15.83 -5.23
C PRO A 158 -26.48 16.80 -4.13
N SER A 159 -25.21 16.79 -3.75
CA SER A 159 -24.67 17.69 -2.72
C SER A 159 -24.47 19.13 -3.20
N CYS A 160 -24.29 19.35 -4.51
CA CYS A 160 -24.07 20.69 -5.06
C CYS A 160 -25.01 21.07 -6.22
N GLY A 161 -25.81 20.13 -6.73
CA GLY A 161 -26.72 20.33 -7.85
C GLY A 161 -26.02 20.55 -9.20
N LYS A 162 -24.72 20.21 -9.32
CA LYS A 162 -23.91 20.42 -10.52
C LYS A 162 -23.51 19.11 -11.18
N GLU A 163 -23.39 19.11 -12.50
CA GLU A 163 -22.78 18.01 -13.25
C GLU A 163 -21.30 17.87 -12.88
N THR A 164 -20.86 16.66 -12.55
CA THR A 164 -19.45 16.38 -12.21
C THR A 164 -18.62 16.12 -13.46
N TYR A 165 -18.62 17.09 -14.37
CA TYR A 165 -18.00 17.00 -15.70
C TYR A 165 -16.52 16.56 -15.63
N TYR A 166 -15.79 16.98 -14.60
CA TYR A 166 -14.39 16.63 -14.36
C TYR A 166 -14.16 15.11 -14.24
N GLN A 167 -15.16 14.35 -13.81
CA GLN A 167 -15.06 12.88 -13.79
C GLN A 167 -15.05 12.31 -15.20
N ILE A 168 -15.86 12.87 -16.11
CA ILE A 168 -15.88 12.47 -17.53
C ILE A 168 -14.57 12.88 -18.20
N GLU A 169 -14.10 14.11 -17.98
CA GLU A 169 -12.81 14.57 -18.52
C GLU A 169 -11.66 13.67 -18.07
N CYS A 170 -11.63 13.29 -16.79
CA CYS A 170 -10.65 12.36 -16.25
C CYS A 170 -10.69 11.01 -16.97
N ILE A 171 -11.88 10.42 -17.11
CA ILE A 171 -12.07 9.12 -17.79
C ILE A 171 -11.63 9.21 -19.25
N GLN A 172 -12.01 10.28 -19.96
CA GLN A 172 -11.62 10.50 -21.36
C GLN A 172 -10.11 10.65 -21.51
N ALA A 173 -9.46 11.42 -20.62
CA ALA A 173 -8.01 11.56 -20.60
C ALA A 173 -7.32 10.19 -20.40
N LEU A 174 -7.79 9.40 -19.44
CA LEU A 174 -7.26 8.06 -19.19
C LEU A 174 -7.49 7.10 -20.36
N ILE A 175 -8.68 7.11 -20.99
CA ILE A 175 -8.96 6.29 -22.17
C ILE A 175 -8.02 6.67 -23.32
N SER A 176 -7.79 7.98 -23.55
CA SER A 176 -6.84 8.45 -24.57
C SER A 176 -5.44 7.91 -24.30
N LYS A 177 -4.94 8.07 -23.07
CA LYS A 177 -3.61 7.58 -22.67
C LYS A 177 -3.49 6.06 -22.74
N PHE A 178 -4.55 5.34 -22.38
CA PHE A 178 -4.63 3.89 -22.50
C PHE A 178 -4.57 3.46 -23.97
N LYS A 179 -5.29 4.13 -24.88
CA LYS A 179 -5.21 3.89 -26.34
C LYS A 179 -3.84 4.25 -26.93
N GLU A 180 -3.20 5.30 -26.43
CA GLU A 180 -1.82 5.66 -26.76
C GLU A 180 -0.79 4.60 -26.30
N GLY A 181 -1.19 3.65 -25.45
CA GLY A 181 -0.35 2.58 -24.92
C GLY A 181 0.47 2.98 -23.69
N LYS A 182 0.13 4.10 -23.03
CA LYS A 182 0.82 4.57 -21.82
C LYS A 182 0.65 3.55 -20.69
N GLN A 183 1.75 2.99 -20.18
CA GLN A 183 1.72 1.92 -19.17
C GLN A 183 1.56 2.43 -17.73
N LYS A 184 1.90 3.69 -17.46
CA LYS A 184 1.86 4.28 -16.13
C LYS A 184 1.17 5.63 -16.21
N MET A 185 0.17 5.85 -15.36
CA MET A 185 -0.64 7.07 -15.35
C MET A 185 -0.91 7.54 -13.93
N LEU A 186 -1.02 8.86 -13.74
CA LEU A 186 -1.30 9.46 -12.43
C LEU A 186 -2.53 10.39 -12.49
N VAL A 187 -3.45 10.20 -11.56
CA VAL A 187 -4.62 11.08 -11.36
C VAL A 187 -4.47 11.80 -10.02
N HIS A 188 -4.36 13.12 -10.08
CA HIS A 188 -4.39 14.00 -8.91
C HIS A 188 -5.80 14.56 -8.71
N MET A 189 -6.55 14.01 -7.76
CA MET A 189 -7.90 14.45 -7.44
C MET A 189 -8.08 14.66 -5.94
N ALA A 190 -8.63 15.80 -5.53
CA ALA A 190 -8.88 16.08 -4.13
C ALA A 190 -9.88 15.11 -3.48
N THR A 191 -9.73 14.91 -2.18
CA THR A 191 -10.66 14.12 -1.37
C THR A 191 -12.05 14.73 -1.41
N GLY A 192 -13.06 13.90 -1.69
CA GLY A 192 -14.46 14.32 -1.81
C GLY A 192 -14.97 14.49 -3.24
N LEU A 193 -14.10 14.42 -4.25
CA LEU A 193 -14.47 14.54 -5.68
C LEU A 193 -14.86 13.20 -6.35
N GLY A 194 -14.91 12.11 -5.57
CA GLY A 194 -15.37 10.82 -6.08
C GLY A 194 -14.34 10.02 -6.88
N LYS A 195 -13.05 10.05 -6.51
CA LYS A 195 -11.97 9.23 -7.13
C LYS A 195 -12.39 7.78 -7.42
N THR A 196 -12.89 7.09 -6.39
CA THR A 196 -13.35 5.70 -6.51
C THR A 196 -14.48 5.56 -7.53
N ARG A 197 -15.45 6.48 -7.53
CA ARG A 197 -16.60 6.47 -8.45
C ARG A 197 -16.16 6.71 -9.90
N THR A 198 -15.22 7.63 -10.12
CA THR A 198 -14.59 7.86 -11.44
C THR A 198 -13.89 6.60 -11.94
N MET A 199 -13.15 5.90 -11.07
CA MET A 199 -12.44 4.66 -11.45
C MET A 199 -13.38 3.47 -11.68
N VAL A 200 -14.51 3.40 -10.97
CA VAL A 200 -15.55 2.39 -11.24
C VAL A 200 -16.13 2.61 -12.63
N ALA A 201 -16.45 3.85 -13.01
CA ALA A 201 -16.94 4.17 -14.36
C ALA A 201 -15.89 3.89 -15.45
N PHE A 202 -14.62 4.23 -15.19
CA PHE A 202 -13.51 3.88 -16.09
C PHE A 202 -13.37 2.37 -16.26
N THR A 203 -13.40 1.62 -15.15
CA THR A 203 -13.31 0.15 -15.15
C THR A 203 -14.47 -0.46 -15.93
N LYS A 204 -15.70 0.01 -15.70
CA LYS A 204 -16.89 -0.41 -16.45
C LYS A 204 -16.69 -0.21 -17.95
N ALA A 205 -16.28 0.99 -18.36
CA ALA A 205 -16.06 1.30 -19.77
C ALA A 205 -15.03 0.35 -20.41
N LEU A 206 -13.92 0.03 -19.73
CA LEU A 206 -12.94 -0.92 -20.27
C LEU A 206 -13.46 -2.35 -20.35
N LEU A 207 -14.23 -2.81 -19.35
CA LEU A 207 -14.80 -4.15 -19.32
C LEU A 207 -15.90 -4.32 -20.39
N GLU A 208 -16.85 -3.38 -20.50
CA GLU A 208 -17.93 -3.39 -21.50
C GLU A 208 -17.39 -3.39 -22.94
N HIS A 209 -16.31 -2.66 -23.17
CA HIS A 209 -15.68 -2.58 -24.47
C HIS A 209 -14.64 -3.69 -24.71
N ASN A 210 -14.47 -4.66 -23.81
CA ASN A 210 -13.48 -5.74 -23.91
C ASN A 210 -12.03 -5.22 -24.13
N MET A 211 -11.71 -4.07 -23.53
CA MET A 211 -10.36 -3.51 -23.50
C MET A 211 -9.56 -4.01 -22.27
N ALA A 212 -10.26 -4.53 -21.26
CA ALA A 212 -9.69 -5.26 -20.13
C ALA A 212 -10.63 -6.42 -19.77
N ARG A 213 -10.08 -7.52 -19.23
CA ARG A 213 -10.85 -8.67 -18.71
C ARG A 213 -10.76 -8.75 -17.19
N ARG A 214 -9.59 -8.45 -16.62
CA ARG A 214 -9.33 -8.49 -15.18
C ARG A 214 -8.69 -7.21 -14.68
N VAL A 215 -9.27 -6.62 -13.64
CA VAL A 215 -8.81 -5.37 -13.02
C VAL A 215 -8.49 -5.60 -11.55
N LEU A 216 -7.33 -5.12 -11.11
CA LEU A 216 -6.93 -5.13 -9.71
C LEU A 216 -7.05 -3.71 -9.13
N PHE A 217 -7.91 -3.55 -8.13
CA PHE A 217 -8.09 -2.31 -7.39
C PHE A 217 -7.42 -2.43 -6.02
N VAL A 218 -6.31 -1.72 -5.84
CA VAL A 218 -5.46 -1.78 -4.65
C VAL A 218 -5.74 -0.58 -3.75
N VAL A 219 -5.90 -0.84 -2.45
CA VAL A 219 -6.12 0.19 -1.43
C VAL A 219 -5.17 0.05 -0.24
N ASP A 220 -5.00 1.13 0.52
CA ASP A 220 -4.14 1.19 1.70
C ASP A 220 -4.71 0.43 2.91
N ARG A 221 -6.05 0.31 3.04
CA ARG A 221 -6.68 -0.21 4.27
C ARG A 221 -7.92 -1.05 4.02
N VAL A 222 -8.19 -1.98 4.93
CA VAL A 222 -9.39 -2.85 4.97
C VAL A 222 -10.68 -2.04 4.80
N MET A 223 -10.84 -0.95 5.56
CA MET A 223 -12.06 -0.12 5.50
C MET A 223 -12.25 0.55 4.13
N LEU A 224 -11.15 0.93 3.45
CA LEU A 224 -11.20 1.48 2.10
C LEU A 224 -11.59 0.41 1.08
N ALA A 225 -11.14 -0.83 1.27
CA ALA A 225 -11.51 -1.95 0.41
C ALA A 225 -13.01 -2.27 0.51
N GLU A 226 -13.55 -2.29 1.74
CA GLU A 226 -14.99 -2.45 1.97
C GLU A 226 -15.79 -1.32 1.32
N GLN A 227 -15.35 -0.07 1.47
CA GLN A 227 -16.01 1.07 0.86
C GLN A 227 -15.96 1.00 -0.68
N ALA A 228 -14.82 0.64 -1.26
CA ALA A 228 -14.67 0.49 -2.70
C ALA A 228 -15.59 -0.60 -3.25
N LEU A 229 -15.74 -1.72 -2.52
CA LEU A 229 -16.66 -2.80 -2.91
C LEU A 229 -18.13 -2.37 -2.78
N ASN A 230 -18.54 -1.92 -1.59
CA ASN A 230 -19.94 -1.72 -1.23
C ASN A 230 -20.54 -0.44 -1.85
N ASP A 231 -19.78 0.65 -1.91
CA ASP A 231 -20.29 1.95 -2.39
C ASP A 231 -19.85 2.24 -3.84
N GLY A 232 -18.77 1.60 -4.29
CA GLY A 232 -18.19 1.79 -5.62
C GLY A 232 -18.59 0.69 -6.60
N PHE A 233 -17.90 -0.45 -6.54
CA PHE A 233 -18.04 -1.54 -7.51
C PHE A 233 -19.40 -2.27 -7.46
N SER A 234 -20.15 -2.13 -6.37
CA SER A 234 -21.55 -2.56 -6.30
C SER A 234 -22.41 -1.97 -7.42
N LEU A 235 -22.08 -0.76 -7.90
CA LEU A 235 -22.77 -0.08 -9.00
C LEU A 235 -22.70 -0.84 -10.33
N ILE A 236 -21.69 -1.72 -10.50
CA ILE A 236 -21.47 -2.50 -11.74
C ILE A 236 -21.62 -4.01 -11.52
N SER A 237 -21.92 -4.42 -10.29
CA SER A 237 -21.97 -5.83 -9.85
C SER A 237 -23.00 -6.70 -10.59
N LYS A 238 -24.00 -6.09 -11.24
CA LYS A 238 -25.00 -6.78 -12.06
C LYS A 238 -24.42 -7.32 -13.38
N GLU A 239 -23.42 -6.62 -13.91
CA GLU A 239 -22.81 -6.90 -15.22
C GLU A 239 -21.43 -7.53 -15.05
N PHE A 240 -20.70 -7.12 -14.02
CA PHE A 240 -19.32 -7.51 -13.79
C PHE A 240 -19.10 -7.98 -12.35
N SER A 241 -18.45 -9.14 -12.19
CA SER A 241 -18.13 -9.67 -10.88
C SER A 241 -17.03 -8.84 -10.20
N ALA A 242 -17.34 -8.28 -9.03
CA ALA A 242 -16.40 -7.55 -8.19
C ALA A 242 -16.37 -8.17 -6.80
N VAL A 243 -15.16 -8.52 -6.35
CA VAL A 243 -14.96 -9.24 -5.09
C VAL A 243 -13.77 -8.67 -4.35
N ARG A 244 -13.85 -8.70 -3.03
CA ARG A 244 -12.69 -8.43 -2.19
C ARG A 244 -11.93 -9.72 -1.96
N ILE A 245 -10.64 -9.71 -2.28
CA ILE A 245 -9.74 -10.85 -2.04
C ILE A 245 -8.87 -10.62 -0.80
N ASN A 246 -8.55 -11.72 -0.11
CA ASN A 246 -7.63 -11.78 1.02
C ASN A 246 -6.84 -13.11 0.97
N THR A 247 -5.93 -13.32 1.94
CA THR A 247 -5.09 -14.54 2.02
C THR A 247 -5.87 -15.85 2.13
N SER A 248 -7.14 -15.80 2.53
CA SER A 248 -7.99 -16.98 2.77
C SER A 248 -8.95 -17.33 1.63
N ASN A 249 -9.19 -16.43 0.67
CA ASN A 249 -10.24 -16.62 -0.35
C ASN A 249 -9.81 -16.32 -1.80
N TYR A 250 -8.59 -15.86 -2.02
CA TYR A 250 -8.16 -15.38 -3.34
C TYR A 250 -8.19 -16.47 -4.42
N ARG A 251 -8.01 -17.76 -4.07
CA ARG A 251 -8.09 -18.86 -5.02
C ARG A 251 -9.53 -19.16 -5.43
N GLN A 252 -10.46 -19.17 -4.47
CA GLN A 252 -11.90 -19.33 -4.74
C GLN A 252 -12.39 -18.29 -5.77
N TYR A 253 -11.90 -17.06 -5.66
CA TYR A 253 -12.37 -15.93 -6.45
C TYR A 253 -11.53 -15.62 -7.70
N LYS A 254 -10.60 -16.50 -8.10
CA LYS A 254 -9.67 -16.29 -9.23
C LYS A 254 -10.34 -15.89 -10.56
N ASN A 255 -11.61 -16.26 -10.76
CA ASN A 255 -12.34 -15.97 -12.00
C ASN A 255 -13.11 -14.65 -12.00
N ALA A 256 -13.11 -13.89 -10.89
CA ALA A 256 -13.76 -12.59 -10.86
C ALA A 256 -13.06 -11.58 -11.76
N GLN A 257 -13.83 -10.62 -12.28
CA GLN A 257 -13.34 -9.60 -13.22
C GLN A 257 -12.67 -8.44 -12.48
N VAL A 258 -13.14 -8.10 -11.28
CA VAL A 258 -12.55 -7.06 -10.45
C VAL A 258 -12.16 -7.64 -9.11
N HIS A 259 -10.86 -7.58 -8.80
CA HIS A 259 -10.31 -7.90 -7.49
C HIS A 259 -10.02 -6.62 -6.72
N ILE A 260 -10.58 -6.50 -5.52
CA ILE A 260 -10.30 -5.41 -4.59
C ILE A 260 -9.44 -5.96 -3.47
N VAL A 261 -8.27 -5.38 -3.24
CA VAL A 261 -7.28 -5.91 -2.30
C VAL A 261 -6.61 -4.82 -1.51
N VAL A 262 -6.29 -5.13 -0.24
CA VAL A 262 -5.41 -4.27 0.57
C VAL A 262 -3.97 -4.56 0.17
N ILE A 263 -3.16 -3.52 0.00
CA ILE A 263 -1.76 -3.64 -0.43
C ILE A 263 -0.95 -4.64 0.42
N ASP A 264 -1.11 -4.62 1.75
CA ASP A 264 -0.43 -5.57 2.66
C ASP A 264 -0.88 -7.02 2.43
N THR A 265 -2.13 -7.23 2.05
CA THR A 265 -2.59 -8.58 1.66
C THR A 265 -1.98 -8.98 0.33
N LEU A 266 -1.96 -8.07 -0.65
CA LEU A 266 -1.39 -8.31 -1.97
C LEU A 266 0.09 -8.69 -1.89
N GLU A 267 0.87 -8.06 -0.99
CA GLU A 267 2.28 -8.42 -0.70
C GLU A 267 2.47 -9.92 -0.43
N ASN A 268 1.47 -10.61 0.13
CA ASN A 268 1.58 -12.03 0.47
C ASN A 268 1.08 -12.98 -0.63
N ILE A 269 0.24 -12.50 -1.56
CA ILE A 269 -0.44 -13.37 -2.54
C ILE A 269 -0.11 -13.05 -3.99
N TYR A 270 0.62 -11.96 -4.29
CA TYR A 270 0.85 -11.53 -5.66
C TYR A 270 1.57 -12.57 -6.52
N GLN A 271 2.49 -13.35 -5.92
CA GLN A 271 3.25 -14.40 -6.60
C GLN A 271 2.39 -15.59 -7.05
N ASP A 272 1.21 -15.77 -6.46
CA ASP A 272 0.29 -16.84 -6.87
C ASP A 272 -0.51 -16.47 -8.15
N PHE A 273 -0.41 -15.22 -8.60
CA PHE A 273 -0.95 -14.75 -9.86
C PHE A 273 0.15 -14.67 -10.91
N SER A 274 -0.11 -15.09 -12.14
CA SER A 274 0.85 -14.95 -13.24
C SER A 274 1.11 -13.47 -13.56
N ASN A 275 2.27 -13.16 -14.15
CA ASN A 275 2.63 -11.80 -14.54
C ASN A 275 1.60 -11.16 -15.51
N SER A 276 0.92 -11.98 -16.33
CA SER A 276 -0.09 -11.59 -17.30
C SER A 276 -1.53 -11.56 -16.76
N PHE A 277 -1.73 -11.91 -15.48
CA PHE A 277 -3.06 -12.23 -14.94
C PHE A 277 -4.05 -11.06 -14.96
N TYR A 278 -3.59 -9.85 -14.65
CA TYR A 278 -4.39 -8.62 -14.70
C TYR A 278 -4.12 -7.84 -15.98
N ASP A 279 -5.12 -7.13 -16.48
CA ASP A 279 -5.00 -6.23 -17.62
C ASP A 279 -4.93 -4.75 -17.20
N LEU A 280 -5.26 -4.45 -15.94
CA LEU A 280 -5.17 -3.11 -15.38
C LEU A 280 -4.98 -3.18 -13.86
N ILE A 281 -4.11 -2.34 -13.32
CA ILE A 281 -3.99 -2.07 -11.89
C ILE A 281 -4.39 -0.62 -11.62
N ILE A 282 -5.24 -0.42 -10.63
CA ILE A 282 -5.60 0.90 -10.10
C ILE A 282 -5.19 0.92 -8.63
N VAL A 283 -4.39 1.91 -8.22
CA VAL A 283 -3.88 2.05 -6.86
C VAL A 283 -4.43 3.32 -6.23
N ASP A 284 -5.32 3.19 -5.24
CA ASP A 284 -5.84 4.32 -4.48
C ASP A 284 -4.85 4.75 -3.37
N GLU A 285 -4.81 6.07 -3.11
CA GLU A 285 -3.82 6.72 -2.24
C GLU A 285 -2.37 6.27 -2.55
N CYS A 286 -2.03 6.25 -3.85
CA CYS A 286 -0.80 5.62 -4.34
C CYS A 286 0.49 6.19 -3.73
N HIS A 287 0.50 7.43 -3.23
CA HIS A 287 1.62 8.06 -2.52
C HIS A 287 1.99 7.37 -1.19
N ARG A 288 1.08 6.57 -0.62
CA ARG A 288 1.34 5.74 0.57
C ARG A 288 1.88 4.35 0.23
N SER A 289 1.61 3.89 -0.99
CA SER A 289 2.03 2.58 -1.48
C SER A 289 3.42 2.59 -2.09
N ILE A 290 4.19 3.64 -1.82
CA ILE A 290 5.51 3.87 -2.39
C ILE A 290 6.59 3.41 -1.42
N ASN A 291 7.07 2.20 -1.67
CA ASN A 291 8.25 1.59 -1.05
C ASN A 291 8.86 0.66 -2.11
N ILE A 292 10.17 0.41 -2.04
CA ILE A 292 10.89 -0.61 -2.81
C ILE A 292 10.12 -1.94 -2.77
N ASN A 293 9.73 -2.45 -1.59
CA ASN A 293 8.98 -3.72 -1.47
C ASN A 293 7.63 -3.72 -2.22
N ARG A 294 6.97 -2.57 -2.35
CA ARG A 294 5.68 -2.45 -3.04
C ARG A 294 5.83 -2.24 -4.54
N LYS A 295 6.97 -1.67 -4.98
CA LYS A 295 7.36 -1.65 -6.40
C LYS A 295 7.41 -3.07 -6.96
N LEU A 296 7.94 -4.05 -6.20
CA LEU A 296 8.03 -5.46 -6.62
C LEU A 296 6.69 -6.03 -7.07
N ILE A 297 5.66 -5.72 -6.29
CA ILE A 297 4.29 -6.18 -6.54
C ILE A 297 3.77 -5.57 -7.83
N PHE A 298 4.01 -4.28 -8.05
CA PHE A 298 3.50 -3.59 -9.24
C PHE A 298 4.29 -4.02 -10.49
N ASP A 299 5.60 -4.19 -10.40
CA ASP A 299 6.45 -4.61 -11.52
C ASP A 299 6.22 -6.08 -11.90
N HIS A 300 5.80 -6.93 -10.95
CA HIS A 300 5.37 -8.30 -11.23
C HIS A 300 4.27 -8.38 -12.30
N PHE A 301 3.32 -7.44 -12.28
CA PHE A 301 2.20 -7.46 -13.21
C PHE A 301 2.50 -6.64 -14.49
N LEU A 302 2.45 -7.33 -15.63
CA LEU A 302 2.70 -6.79 -16.96
C LEU A 302 1.45 -6.15 -17.57
N CYS A 303 0.96 -5.10 -16.93
CA CYS A 303 -0.20 -4.34 -17.39
C CYS A 303 -0.09 -2.84 -17.06
N PRO A 304 -0.94 -2.00 -17.68
CA PRO A 304 -1.09 -0.61 -17.32
C PRO A 304 -1.45 -0.39 -15.84
N LYS A 305 -0.94 0.70 -15.27
CA LYS A 305 -1.05 1.07 -13.85
C LYS A 305 -1.54 2.51 -13.72
N ILE A 306 -2.57 2.72 -12.90
CA ILE A 306 -3.13 4.05 -12.62
C ILE A 306 -3.00 4.33 -11.13
N GLY A 307 -2.26 5.37 -10.78
CA GLY A 307 -2.17 5.87 -9.41
C GLY A 307 -3.22 6.94 -9.16
N LEU A 308 -3.95 6.84 -8.06
CA LEU A 308 -4.87 7.89 -7.60
C LEU A 308 -4.33 8.50 -6.32
N THR A 309 -4.30 9.83 -6.27
CA THR A 309 -3.91 10.52 -5.04
C THR A 309 -4.52 11.91 -4.95
N ALA A 310 -4.76 12.37 -3.72
CA ALA A 310 -5.06 13.77 -3.44
C ALA A 310 -3.80 14.59 -3.10
N THR A 311 -2.67 13.91 -2.90
CA THR A 311 -1.44 14.49 -2.36
C THR A 311 -0.24 13.77 -2.98
N PRO A 312 0.03 13.95 -4.28
CA PRO A 312 1.20 13.36 -4.91
C PRO A 312 2.47 13.86 -4.20
N LYS A 313 3.50 13.03 -4.13
CA LYS A 313 4.70 13.26 -3.33
C LYS A 313 5.93 13.34 -4.23
N LYS A 314 6.76 14.36 -4.01
CA LYS A 314 8.03 14.57 -4.74
C LYS A 314 9.21 14.18 -3.85
N ALA A 315 10.08 13.31 -4.33
CA ALA A 315 11.24 12.87 -3.56
C ALA A 315 12.45 13.77 -3.86
N ILE A 316 13.11 14.27 -2.82
CA ILE A 316 14.27 15.16 -2.93
C ILE A 316 15.41 14.62 -2.07
N SER A 317 16.61 14.50 -2.64
CA SER A 317 17.79 14.11 -1.87
C SER A 317 18.15 15.16 -0.81
N ALA A 318 18.50 14.71 0.39
CA ALA A 318 19.09 15.57 1.39
C ALA A 318 20.45 16.12 0.92
N LYS A 319 20.69 17.43 1.10
CA LYS A 319 21.96 18.07 0.74
C LYS A 319 23.17 17.30 1.30
N GLY A 320 24.10 16.93 0.43
CA GLY A 320 25.38 16.27 0.78
C GLY A 320 25.33 14.74 0.87
N LYS A 321 24.36 14.07 0.23
CA LYS A 321 24.29 12.61 0.15
C LYS A 321 23.98 12.12 -1.27
N ASP A 322 24.72 11.11 -1.71
CA ASP A 322 24.43 10.35 -2.93
C ASP A 322 23.35 9.32 -2.63
N ILE A 323 22.19 9.50 -3.27
CA ILE A 323 21.11 8.52 -3.35
C ILE A 323 20.97 8.24 -4.84
N SER A 324 20.84 6.98 -5.22
CA SER A 324 20.66 6.64 -6.64
C SER A 324 19.42 7.36 -7.18
N GLU A 325 19.49 7.81 -8.45
CA GLU A 325 18.32 8.43 -9.09
C GLU A 325 17.14 7.46 -9.17
N GLU A 326 17.42 6.16 -9.25
CA GLU A 326 16.43 5.09 -9.23
C GLU A 326 15.69 5.03 -7.90
N ASP A 327 16.39 5.04 -6.76
CA ASP A 327 15.76 5.03 -5.43
C ASP A 327 14.89 6.28 -5.19
N LEU A 328 15.37 7.44 -5.63
CA LEU A 328 14.58 8.67 -5.57
C LEU A 328 13.35 8.59 -6.47
N ALA A 329 13.48 8.01 -7.66
CA ALA A 329 12.37 7.82 -8.59
C ALA A 329 11.32 6.85 -8.04
N ILE A 330 11.73 5.82 -7.29
CA ILE A 330 10.81 4.93 -6.60
C ILE A 330 9.98 5.72 -5.60
N LEU A 331 10.61 6.56 -4.76
CA LEU A 331 9.94 7.31 -3.69
C LEU A 331 9.09 8.49 -4.20
N ASP A 332 9.24 8.87 -5.47
CA ASP A 332 8.51 9.94 -6.12
C ASP A 332 7.23 9.41 -6.80
N THR A 333 6.07 9.94 -6.39
CA THR A 333 4.77 9.51 -6.94
C THR A 333 4.66 9.79 -8.43
N TYR A 334 5.23 10.90 -8.90
CA TYR A 334 5.14 11.26 -10.32
C TYR A 334 5.99 10.32 -11.16
N LYS A 335 7.24 10.10 -10.78
CA LYS A 335 8.15 9.21 -11.52
C LYS A 335 7.67 7.75 -11.48
N MET A 336 7.21 7.27 -10.33
CA MET A 336 6.63 5.92 -10.19
C MET A 336 5.47 5.67 -11.18
N PHE A 337 4.67 6.69 -11.46
CA PHE A 337 3.54 6.62 -12.38
C PHE A 337 3.80 7.28 -13.75
N GLY A 338 5.08 7.41 -14.16
CA GLY A 338 5.47 7.78 -15.52
C GLY A 338 5.21 9.26 -15.88
N CYS A 339 5.21 10.13 -14.87
CA CYS A 339 5.04 11.58 -14.99
C CYS A 339 6.38 12.31 -14.78
N GLU A 340 7.34 12.14 -15.69
CA GLU A 340 8.70 12.72 -15.57
C GLU A 340 8.72 14.25 -15.48
N THR A 341 7.72 14.93 -16.06
CA THR A 341 7.59 16.39 -16.01
C THR A 341 7.09 16.90 -14.65
N GLY A 342 6.68 16.01 -13.74
CA GLY A 342 6.05 16.38 -12.47
C GLY A 342 4.58 16.81 -12.61
N GLU A 343 3.96 16.57 -13.76
CA GLU A 343 2.54 16.84 -14.00
C GLU A 343 1.75 15.53 -14.10
N PRO A 344 0.61 15.40 -13.40
CA PRO A 344 -0.23 14.21 -13.50
C PRO A 344 -0.96 14.17 -14.85
N ASP A 345 -1.40 12.99 -15.28
CA ASP A 345 -2.21 12.84 -16.50
C ASP A 345 -3.58 13.51 -16.41
N TYR A 346 -4.10 13.69 -15.18
CA TYR A 346 -5.27 14.49 -14.91
C TYR A 346 -5.17 15.16 -13.53
N GLN A 347 -5.57 16.42 -13.42
CA GLN A 347 -5.59 17.17 -12.17
C GLN A 347 -6.92 17.88 -11.91
N PHE A 348 -7.47 17.64 -10.73
CA PHE A 348 -8.57 18.41 -10.16
C PHE A 348 -8.39 18.50 -8.63
N ASP A 349 -7.67 19.53 -8.20
CA ASP A 349 -7.24 19.70 -6.82
C ASP A 349 -8.28 20.39 -5.91
N LEU A 350 -7.90 20.59 -4.64
CA LEU A 350 -8.75 21.15 -3.60
C LEU A 350 -9.17 22.59 -3.93
N GLY A 351 -8.23 23.40 -4.44
CA GLY A 351 -8.48 24.80 -4.75
C GLY A 351 -9.47 24.95 -5.89
N ARG A 352 -9.30 24.17 -6.97
CA ARG A 352 -10.25 24.12 -8.09
C ARG A 352 -11.62 23.62 -7.62
N GLY A 353 -11.67 22.55 -6.82
CA GLY A 353 -12.91 22.01 -6.27
C GLY A 353 -13.70 22.98 -5.39
N ILE A 354 -13.02 23.81 -4.58
CA ILE A 354 -13.67 24.86 -3.80
C ILE A 354 -14.16 25.99 -4.72
N ASN A 355 -13.31 26.48 -5.63
CA ASN A 355 -13.63 27.59 -6.53
C ASN A 355 -14.85 27.30 -7.41
N GLU A 356 -14.93 26.08 -7.91
CA GLU A 356 -16.02 25.64 -8.77
C GLU A 356 -17.25 25.16 -7.98
N GLY A 357 -17.19 25.15 -6.65
CA GLY A 357 -18.32 24.81 -5.77
C GLY A 357 -18.67 23.32 -5.72
N PHE A 358 -17.71 22.44 -5.98
CA PHE A 358 -17.83 21.00 -5.76
C PHE A 358 -17.43 20.60 -4.34
N LEU A 359 -16.61 21.42 -3.67
CA LEU A 359 -16.16 21.23 -2.29
C LEU A 359 -16.58 22.42 -1.43
N ALA A 360 -16.80 22.15 -0.15
CA ALA A 360 -17.15 23.15 0.86
C ALA A 360 -15.95 24.08 1.12
N PRO A 361 -16.11 25.41 1.01
CA PRO A 361 -15.10 26.36 1.47
C PRO A 361 -14.96 26.33 3.00
N TYR A 362 -13.83 26.83 3.50
CA TYR A 362 -13.58 26.95 4.93
C TYR A 362 -12.95 28.27 5.34
N THR A 363 -13.07 28.56 6.62
CA THR A 363 -12.34 29.65 7.29
C THR A 363 -11.48 29.10 8.41
N VAL A 364 -10.32 29.72 8.62
CA VAL A 364 -9.38 29.34 9.69
C VAL A 364 -9.52 30.33 10.84
N LEU A 365 -9.74 29.79 12.05
CA LEU A 365 -9.67 30.52 13.30
C LEU A 365 -8.43 30.05 14.07
N SER A 366 -7.45 30.93 14.19
CA SER A 366 -6.22 30.67 14.95
C SER A 366 -6.44 31.02 16.42
N ILE A 367 -6.32 30.02 17.29
CA ILE A 367 -6.54 30.11 18.75
C ILE A 367 -5.21 29.76 19.43
N GLU A 368 -4.23 30.64 19.28
CA GLU A 368 -2.89 30.43 19.83
C GLU A 368 -2.77 31.02 21.23
N THR A 369 -2.25 30.22 22.16
CA THR A 369 -1.87 30.74 23.48
C THR A 369 -0.69 31.72 23.34
N GLU A 370 -0.60 32.70 24.23
CA GLU A 370 0.57 33.61 24.29
C GLU A 370 1.89 32.85 24.43
N LEU A 371 1.87 31.72 25.13
CA LEU A 371 3.01 30.82 25.28
C LEU A 371 3.37 30.11 23.96
N THR A 372 2.38 29.73 23.15
CA THR A 372 2.56 29.19 21.79
C THR A 372 3.16 30.24 20.85
N LYS A 373 2.67 31.49 20.90
CA LYS A 373 3.21 32.62 20.12
C LYS A 373 4.66 32.91 20.52
N LEU A 374 4.93 33.02 21.82
CA LEU A 374 6.26 33.27 22.37
C LEU A 374 7.24 32.13 22.02
N ALA A 375 6.81 30.87 22.15
CA ALA A 375 7.61 29.71 21.78
C ALA A 375 7.98 29.67 20.29
N ARG A 376 7.10 30.19 19.42
CA ARG A 376 7.35 30.27 17.97
C ARG A 376 8.28 31.40 17.60
N GLU A 377 8.05 32.60 18.13
CA GLU A 377 8.76 33.82 17.72
C GLU A 377 10.13 33.95 18.38
N LYS A 378 10.22 33.58 19.67
CA LYS A 378 11.40 33.87 20.49
C LYS A 378 12.00 32.63 21.13
N GLY A 379 11.30 31.49 21.15
CA GLY A 379 11.58 30.36 22.02
C GLY A 379 11.24 30.70 23.48
N VAL A 380 10.80 29.71 24.26
CA VAL A 380 10.57 29.94 25.70
C VAL A 380 11.83 29.58 26.45
N GLU A 381 12.38 30.55 27.19
CA GLU A 381 13.49 30.33 28.11
C GLU A 381 12.93 30.04 29.51
N PHE A 382 13.33 28.90 30.07
CA PHE A 382 13.01 28.55 31.45
C PHE A 382 14.30 28.63 32.25
N SER A 383 14.27 29.41 33.32
CA SER A 383 15.32 29.46 34.34
C SER A 383 15.04 28.50 35.49
N TYR A 384 13.91 27.78 35.47
CA TYR A 384 13.54 26.83 36.50
C TYR A 384 12.62 25.71 35.96
N VAL A 385 12.61 24.57 36.66
CA VAL A 385 11.61 23.51 36.55
C VAL A 385 10.90 23.37 37.89
N LEU A 386 9.71 22.78 37.91
CA LEU A 386 9.03 22.46 39.16
C LEU A 386 9.37 21.02 39.54
N ASP A 387 9.70 20.81 40.81
CA ASP A 387 9.80 19.48 41.40
C ASP A 387 8.46 18.74 41.21
N PRO A 388 8.44 17.56 40.59
CA PRO A 388 7.19 16.88 40.22
C PRO A 388 6.36 16.43 41.42
N ASP A 389 6.99 16.14 42.56
CA ASP A 389 6.33 15.64 43.76
C ASP A 389 5.95 16.77 44.72
N GLU A 390 6.84 17.75 44.89
CA GLU A 390 6.68 18.83 45.88
C GLU A 390 6.18 20.15 45.27
N ARG A 391 6.12 20.27 43.94
CA ARG A 391 5.84 21.51 43.18
C ARG A 391 6.73 22.70 43.57
N LYS A 392 7.91 22.42 44.14
CA LYS A 392 8.89 23.45 44.51
C LYS A 392 9.69 23.89 43.29
N LYS A 393 10.02 25.17 43.25
CA LYS A 393 10.80 25.78 42.16
C LYS A 393 12.26 25.32 42.24
N ILE A 394 12.72 24.56 41.25
CA ILE A 394 14.12 24.16 41.09
C ILE A 394 14.74 25.03 40.01
N GLU A 395 15.67 25.90 40.38
CA GLU A 395 16.34 26.76 39.41
C GLU A 395 17.34 25.95 38.55
N LEU A 396 17.34 26.19 37.25
CA LEU A 396 18.21 25.53 36.29
C LEU A 396 19.53 26.30 36.21
N ASN A 397 20.66 25.59 36.28
CA ASN A 397 22.01 26.18 36.25
C ASN A 397 22.31 26.99 34.96
N GLN A 398 21.56 26.76 33.87
CA GLN A 398 21.57 27.56 32.64
C GLN A 398 20.16 27.61 32.06
N SER A 399 19.74 28.77 31.55
CA SER A 399 18.45 28.90 30.86
C SER A 399 18.41 27.97 29.65
N LYS A 400 17.43 27.07 29.61
CA LYS A 400 17.19 26.21 28.44
C LYS A 400 16.12 26.86 27.58
N LYS A 401 16.38 26.94 26.28
CA LYS A 401 15.44 27.45 25.28
C LYS A 401 14.68 26.28 24.66
N LEU A 402 13.38 26.15 24.91
CA LEU A 402 12.53 25.19 24.20
C LEU A 402 11.90 25.90 23.00
N MET A 403 12.03 25.25 21.85
CA MET A 403 11.31 25.62 20.63
C MET A 403 9.88 25.06 20.68
N LEU A 404 8.95 25.67 19.94
CA LEU A 404 7.53 25.26 19.87
C LEU A 404 7.33 23.75 19.74
N GLU A 405 8.11 23.09 18.89
CA GLU A 405 8.00 21.64 18.62
C GLU A 405 8.36 20.77 19.84
N GLN A 406 9.25 21.27 20.71
CA GLN A 406 9.64 20.58 21.95
C GLN A 406 8.64 20.86 23.07
N LEU A 407 8.02 22.04 23.08
CA LEU A 407 6.97 22.39 24.05
C LEU A 407 5.72 21.53 23.81
N GLU A 408 5.29 21.39 22.55
CA GLU A 408 4.12 20.59 22.17
C GLU A 408 4.27 19.08 22.41
N ARG A 409 5.51 18.55 22.35
CA ARG A 409 5.78 17.14 22.66
C ARG A 409 6.05 16.87 24.15
N LYS A 410 6.55 17.86 24.91
CA LYS A 410 6.97 17.69 26.31
C LYS A 410 5.96 18.22 27.34
N TYR A 411 5.03 19.09 26.94
CA TYR A 411 4.03 19.71 27.83
C TYR A 411 2.60 19.36 27.38
N ILE A 412 2.26 18.07 27.42
CA ILE A 412 0.87 17.62 27.37
C ILE A 412 0.35 17.65 28.81
N SER A 413 -0.25 18.77 29.22
CA SER A 413 -0.85 18.90 30.55
C SER A 413 -2.37 18.79 30.49
N GLU A 414 -2.98 18.32 31.59
CA GLU A 414 -4.43 18.31 31.74
C GLU A 414 -5.02 19.72 31.64
N ASP A 415 -4.34 20.72 32.22
CA ASP A 415 -4.75 22.13 32.15
C ASP A 415 -4.83 22.63 30.72
N ARG A 416 -3.86 22.27 29.87
CA ARG A 416 -3.88 22.67 28.45
C ARG A 416 -5.01 21.97 27.70
N CYS A 417 -5.24 20.69 27.96
CA CYS A 417 -6.38 19.97 27.37
C CYS A 417 -7.72 20.59 27.79
N LEU A 418 -7.83 21.05 29.03
CA LEU A 418 -9.00 21.77 29.53
C LEU A 418 -9.20 23.12 28.82
N ARG A 419 -8.12 23.90 28.61
CA ARG A 419 -8.20 25.14 27.83
C ARG A 419 -8.66 24.90 26.40
N ILE A 420 -8.12 23.88 25.72
CA ILE A 420 -8.57 23.49 24.37
C ILE A 420 -10.05 23.12 24.39
N ALA A 421 -10.52 22.38 25.41
CA ALA A 421 -11.92 22.03 25.57
C ALA A 421 -12.84 23.25 25.81
N GLU A 422 -12.42 24.22 26.62
CA GLU A 422 -13.12 25.49 26.84
C GLU A 422 -13.25 26.29 25.53
N GLU A 423 -12.15 26.43 24.79
CA GLU A 423 -12.14 27.13 23.51
C GLU A 423 -12.98 26.40 22.45
N LEU A 424 -12.96 25.07 22.44
CA LEU A 424 -13.86 24.28 21.60
C LEU A 424 -15.32 24.59 21.94
N LYS A 425 -15.70 24.62 23.21
CA LYS A 425 -17.08 24.94 23.63
C LYS A 425 -17.52 26.34 23.22
N THR A 426 -16.61 27.32 23.29
CA THR A 426 -16.90 28.71 22.90
C THR A 426 -17.05 28.87 21.39
N ASN A 427 -16.24 28.16 20.59
CA ASN A 427 -16.14 28.38 19.14
C ASN A 427 -16.91 27.34 18.30
N THR A 428 -17.55 26.35 18.93
CA THR A 428 -18.39 25.35 18.28
C THR A 428 -19.85 25.45 18.74
N VAL A 429 -20.77 24.94 17.94
CA VAL A 429 -22.17 24.79 18.32
C VAL A 429 -22.37 23.41 18.94
N TYR A 430 -23.06 23.35 20.08
CA TYR A 430 -23.33 22.08 20.77
C TYR A 430 -24.08 21.11 19.85
N GLY A 431 -23.62 19.86 19.78
CA GLY A 431 -24.22 18.81 18.93
C GLY A 431 -23.71 18.79 17.49
N GLU A 432 -22.88 19.76 17.06
CA GLU A 432 -22.24 19.69 15.75
C GLU A 432 -21.04 18.76 15.74
N LYS A 433 -20.76 18.15 14.58
CA LYS A 433 -19.66 17.20 14.42
C LYS A 433 -18.31 17.90 14.31
N VAL A 434 -17.38 17.52 15.18
CA VAL A 434 -15.99 18.02 15.25
C VAL A 434 -15.01 16.87 15.15
N ILE A 435 -13.98 17.02 14.31
CA ILE A 435 -12.81 16.14 14.33
C ILE A 435 -11.62 16.91 14.92
N LEU A 436 -11.06 16.39 16.01
CA LEU A 436 -9.89 16.97 16.68
C LEU A 436 -8.66 16.07 16.51
N PHE A 437 -7.62 16.61 15.87
CA PHE A 437 -6.37 15.90 15.65
C PHE A 437 -5.38 16.12 16.80
N GLY A 438 -5.01 15.02 17.48
CA GLY A 438 -4.09 15.02 18.61
C GLY A 438 -2.69 14.50 18.27
N VAL A 439 -1.76 14.67 19.21
CA VAL A 439 -0.33 14.34 19.04
C VAL A 439 -0.04 12.84 19.16
N SER A 440 -0.67 12.19 20.13
CA SER A 440 -0.49 10.78 20.48
C SER A 440 -1.79 10.20 21.00
N GLN A 441 -1.88 8.88 21.11
CA GLN A 441 -3.09 8.22 21.63
C GLN A 441 -3.40 8.65 23.08
N ALA A 442 -2.36 8.79 23.91
CA ALA A 442 -2.48 9.30 25.27
C ALA A 442 -3.05 10.74 25.28
N HIS A 443 -2.53 11.60 24.39
CA HIS A 443 -3.05 12.96 24.24
C HIS A 443 -4.52 12.97 23.78
N CYS A 444 -4.90 12.14 22.80
CA CYS A 444 -6.29 12.02 22.35
C CYS A 444 -7.22 11.60 23.49
N THR A 445 -6.78 10.69 24.35
CA THR A 445 -7.54 10.23 25.51
C THR A 445 -7.69 11.35 26.55
N LEU A 446 -6.63 12.10 26.83
CA LEU A 446 -6.68 13.26 27.74
C LEU A 446 -7.58 14.38 27.21
N LEU A 447 -7.50 14.69 25.91
CA LEU A 447 -8.39 15.65 25.26
C LEU A 447 -9.85 15.21 25.36
N ALA A 448 -10.16 13.95 25.04
CA ALA A 448 -11.53 13.43 25.16
C ALA A 448 -12.04 13.53 26.60
N LYS A 449 -11.21 13.23 27.61
CA LYS A 449 -11.56 13.40 29.03
C LYS A 449 -11.84 14.86 29.37
N ALA A 450 -10.96 15.78 28.97
CA ALA A 450 -11.10 17.21 29.23
C ALA A 450 -12.37 17.80 28.57
N ILE A 451 -12.65 17.42 27.32
CA ILE A 451 -13.85 17.82 26.59
C ILE A 451 -15.09 17.31 27.30
N ASN A 452 -15.14 16.03 27.66
CA ASN A 452 -16.30 15.49 28.39
C ASN A 452 -16.52 16.18 29.74
N LYS A 453 -15.47 16.63 30.44
CA LYS A 453 -15.60 17.40 31.68
C LYS A 453 -16.22 18.79 31.44
N VAL A 454 -15.83 19.47 30.36
CA VAL A 454 -16.31 20.82 30.01
C VAL A 454 -17.72 20.81 29.40
N PHE A 455 -18.07 19.75 28.68
CA PHE A 455 -19.36 19.56 28.03
C PHE A 455 -20.35 18.72 28.86
N ALA A 456 -19.97 18.32 30.09
CA ALA A 456 -20.79 17.48 30.95
C ALA A 456 -22.19 18.07 31.20
N THR A 457 -23.21 17.23 31.01
CA THR A 457 -24.59 17.48 31.45
C THR A 457 -24.99 16.46 32.55
N PRO A 458 -26.01 16.74 33.38
CA PRO A 458 -26.37 15.88 34.52
C PRO A 458 -26.72 14.41 34.20
N ASN A 459 -26.93 14.05 32.92
CA ASN A 459 -27.29 12.71 32.45
C ASN A 459 -26.18 12.00 31.63
N ASP A 460 -24.92 12.48 31.64
CA ASP A 460 -23.84 12.04 30.74
C ASP A 460 -23.03 10.79 31.18
N GLU A 461 -23.51 10.00 32.13
CA GLU A 461 -22.74 8.85 32.65
C GLU A 461 -22.69 7.63 31.71
N THR A 462 -23.56 7.55 30.69
CA THR A 462 -23.60 6.41 29.76
C THR A 462 -22.84 6.69 28.47
N SER A 463 -21.89 5.81 28.10
CA SER A 463 -21.29 5.79 26.76
C SER A 463 -22.34 5.52 25.67
N PRO A 464 -22.21 6.13 24.47
CA PRO A 464 -21.10 7.02 24.06
C PRO A 464 -21.16 8.41 24.69
N ARG A 465 -19.99 8.91 25.12
CA ARG A 465 -19.85 10.23 25.71
C ARG A 465 -19.91 11.33 24.63
N TYR A 466 -19.95 12.59 25.05
CA TYR A 466 -19.97 13.73 24.12
C TYR A 466 -18.75 13.71 23.17
N ALA A 467 -17.57 13.38 23.71
CA ALA A 467 -16.34 13.16 22.96
C ALA A 467 -15.77 11.76 23.19
N GLU A 468 -15.30 11.11 22.11
CA GLU A 468 -14.64 9.81 22.17
C GLU A 468 -13.30 9.85 21.42
N ALA A 469 -12.31 9.12 21.94
CA ALA A 469 -11.03 8.94 21.26
C ALA A 469 -11.10 7.75 20.30
N ILE A 470 -10.83 7.98 19.02
CA ILE A 470 -10.78 6.97 17.96
C ILE A 470 -9.30 6.73 17.62
N ILE A 471 -8.67 5.78 18.33
CA ILE A 471 -7.24 5.44 18.30
C ILE A 471 -7.05 3.97 17.96
N SER A 472 -5.85 3.49 17.62
CA SER A 472 -5.67 2.16 17.00
C SER A 472 -5.91 0.97 17.93
N ASP A 473 -6.23 1.22 19.18
CA ASP A 473 -6.56 0.19 20.15
C ASP A 473 -8.06 -0.17 20.01
N ASN A 474 -8.31 -1.40 19.52
CA ASN A 474 -9.61 -2.04 19.29
C ASN A 474 -10.36 -1.65 17.98
N ASN A 475 -10.37 -2.54 16.98
CA ASN A 475 -10.92 -2.26 15.66
C ASN A 475 -12.46 -2.21 15.64
N ASP A 476 -13.12 -3.08 16.41
CA ASP A 476 -14.58 -3.16 16.47
C ASP A 476 -15.22 -1.93 17.13
N LEU A 477 -14.63 -1.46 18.23
CA LEU A 477 -15.06 -0.26 18.94
C LEU A 477 -14.91 0.98 18.05
N ASN A 478 -13.79 1.08 17.33
CA ASN A 478 -13.59 2.15 16.36
C ASN A 478 -14.60 2.12 15.21
N ALA A 479 -14.93 0.94 14.68
CA ALA A 479 -15.95 0.81 13.64
C ALA A 479 -17.32 1.30 14.13
N THR A 480 -17.68 0.95 15.36
CA THR A 480 -18.92 1.38 16.02
C THR A 480 -18.96 2.89 16.24
N PHE A 481 -17.92 3.46 16.83
CA PHE A 481 -17.81 4.92 17.03
C PHE A 481 -17.86 5.70 15.72
N LYS A 482 -17.22 5.20 14.66
CA LYS A 482 -17.30 5.83 13.32
C LYS A 482 -18.73 5.79 12.78
N LYS A 483 -19.45 4.67 12.94
CA LYS A 483 -20.86 4.55 12.52
C LYS A 483 -21.74 5.56 13.26
N TRP A 484 -21.63 5.63 14.58
CA TRP A 484 -22.35 6.60 15.39
C TRP A 484 -21.97 8.05 15.06
N PHE A 485 -20.69 8.32 14.81
CA PHE A 485 -20.23 9.67 14.47
C PHE A 485 -20.77 10.16 13.11
N LYS A 486 -21.12 9.26 12.18
CA LYS A 486 -21.79 9.61 10.91
C LYS A 486 -23.22 10.11 11.10
N ASP A 487 -23.91 9.67 12.14
CA ASP A 487 -25.26 10.15 12.45
C ASP A 487 -25.17 11.51 13.14
N ILE A 488 -25.81 12.51 12.53
CA ILE A 488 -25.80 13.90 13.00
C ILE A 488 -26.38 14.05 14.41
N ASN A 489 -27.33 13.21 14.80
CA ASN A 489 -28.04 13.32 16.08
C ASN A 489 -27.48 12.40 17.17
N HIS A 490 -26.44 11.62 16.87
CA HIS A 490 -25.91 10.61 17.76
C HIS A 490 -24.55 11.01 18.36
N LYS A 491 -24.27 10.63 19.60
CA LYS A 491 -22.94 10.78 20.21
C LYS A 491 -21.96 9.70 19.68
N PRO A 492 -20.66 9.96 19.54
CA PRO A 492 -19.98 11.21 19.90
C PRO A 492 -20.25 12.34 18.90
N PHE A 493 -20.24 13.58 19.40
CA PHE A 493 -20.24 14.79 18.57
C PHE A 493 -18.82 15.28 18.30
N ILE A 494 -17.86 14.94 19.16
CA ILE A 494 -16.44 15.23 18.96
C ILE A 494 -15.65 13.93 18.89
N ALA A 495 -14.96 13.70 17.78
CA ALA A 495 -14.07 12.56 17.62
C ALA A 495 -12.62 13.02 17.68
N VAL A 496 -11.86 12.50 18.64
CA VAL A 496 -10.45 12.84 18.83
C VAL A 496 -9.57 11.71 18.27
N SER A 497 -8.67 12.00 17.34
CA SER A 497 -7.88 10.98 16.64
C SER A 497 -6.44 11.45 16.40
N VAL A 498 -5.51 10.50 16.29
CA VAL A 498 -4.15 10.78 15.79
C VAL A 498 -4.16 10.73 14.26
N ASP A 499 -4.45 9.56 13.69
CA ASP A 499 -4.38 9.32 12.23
C ASP A 499 -5.57 8.54 11.65
N ILE A 500 -6.37 7.84 12.47
CA ILE A 500 -7.43 6.93 12.00
C ILE A 500 -8.53 7.67 11.25
N LEU A 501 -8.94 8.83 11.75
CA LEU A 501 -9.91 9.69 11.07
C LEU A 501 -9.29 10.50 9.93
N GLY A 502 -7.95 10.51 9.82
CA GLY A 502 -7.24 11.17 8.73
C GLY A 502 -7.43 10.49 7.38
N THR A 503 -7.76 9.18 7.36
CA THR A 503 -7.99 8.40 6.14
C THR A 503 -9.11 7.38 6.22
N GLY A 504 -9.90 7.27 5.15
CA GLY A 504 -10.86 6.19 4.95
C GLY A 504 -12.17 6.26 5.74
N VAL A 505 -12.48 7.39 6.37
CA VAL A 505 -13.81 7.64 6.94
C VAL A 505 -14.49 8.78 6.19
N ASP A 506 -15.69 8.49 5.69
CA ASP A 506 -16.56 9.42 4.99
C ASP A 506 -17.65 9.94 5.93
N ILE A 507 -17.50 11.18 6.42
CA ILE A 507 -18.43 11.83 7.35
C ILE A 507 -18.76 13.23 6.78
N PRO A 508 -19.76 13.34 5.88
CA PRO A 508 -20.08 14.62 5.23
C PRO A 508 -20.52 15.73 6.18
N CYS A 509 -21.12 15.39 7.33
CA CYS A 509 -21.69 16.34 8.29
C CYS A 509 -20.65 17.05 9.20
N VAL A 510 -19.34 16.79 9.06
CA VAL A 510 -18.30 17.42 9.89
C VAL A 510 -18.20 18.92 9.66
N ARG A 511 -18.63 19.74 10.62
CA ARG A 511 -18.60 21.21 10.50
C ARG A 511 -17.31 21.85 11.00
N TYR A 512 -16.55 21.14 11.82
CA TYR A 512 -15.31 21.66 12.41
C TYR A 512 -14.17 20.67 12.29
N ILE A 513 -13.05 21.15 11.77
CA ILE A 513 -11.75 20.47 11.83
C ILE A 513 -10.90 21.21 12.86
N SER A 514 -10.24 20.49 13.76
CA SER A 514 -9.46 21.11 14.83
C SER A 514 -8.07 20.52 14.93
N PHE A 515 -7.06 21.37 15.06
CA PHE A 515 -5.66 20.98 15.15
C PHE A 515 -5.09 21.24 16.54
N ALA A 516 -4.79 20.16 17.27
CA ALA A 516 -4.00 20.18 18.49
C ALA A 516 -2.64 19.47 18.30
N VAL A 517 -2.18 19.38 17.04
CA VAL A 517 -0.95 18.71 16.64
C VAL A 517 -0.26 19.49 15.52
N LEU A 518 1.06 19.58 15.59
CA LEU A 518 1.88 20.08 14.49
C LEU A 518 2.35 18.91 13.62
N THR A 519 2.32 19.10 12.30
CA THR A 519 2.91 18.18 11.33
C THR A 519 3.80 18.98 10.38
N LYS A 520 4.88 18.35 9.90
CA LYS A 520 5.71 18.88 8.81
C LYS A 520 5.29 18.33 7.44
N SER A 521 4.46 17.29 7.43
CA SER A 521 3.97 16.66 6.20
C SER A 521 2.79 17.44 5.64
N VAL A 522 2.98 17.99 4.44
CA VAL A 522 1.95 18.64 3.62
C VAL A 522 0.85 17.63 3.27
N GLY A 523 1.22 16.40 2.87
CA GLY A 523 0.25 15.35 2.58
C GLY A 523 -0.69 15.05 3.75
N LYS A 524 -0.14 14.90 4.98
CA LYS A 524 -0.96 14.70 6.19
C LYS A 524 -1.87 15.90 6.46
N TYR A 525 -1.38 17.13 6.27
CA TYR A 525 -2.18 18.35 6.42
C TYR A 525 -3.39 18.37 5.48
N ILE A 526 -3.18 18.15 4.18
CA ILE A 526 -4.24 18.14 3.17
C ILE A 526 -5.24 17.00 3.44
N GLN A 527 -4.77 15.82 3.86
CA GLN A 527 -5.64 14.69 4.21
C GLN A 527 -6.54 14.99 5.43
N MET A 528 -6.01 15.67 6.45
CA MET A 528 -6.80 16.09 7.62
C MET A 528 -7.83 17.16 7.24
N LEU A 529 -7.40 18.18 6.49
CA LEU A 529 -8.27 19.27 6.03
C LEU A 529 -9.40 18.74 5.12
N GLY A 530 -9.07 17.80 4.22
CA GLY A 530 -9.99 17.15 3.29
C GLY A 530 -11.12 16.36 3.95
N ARG A 531 -11.12 16.17 5.27
CA ARG A 531 -12.24 15.56 6.00
C ARG A 531 -13.43 16.51 6.15
N GLY A 532 -13.21 17.82 6.09
CA GLY A 532 -14.27 18.83 6.19
C GLY A 532 -14.82 19.29 4.83
N THR A 533 -14.18 18.94 3.71
CA THR A 533 -14.44 19.57 2.41
C THR A 533 -15.68 19.07 1.68
N ARG A 534 -16.37 18.04 2.19
CA ARG A 534 -17.60 17.53 1.57
C ARG A 534 -18.78 18.45 1.82
N LEU A 535 -19.60 18.66 0.80
CA LEU A 535 -20.90 19.35 0.94
C LEU A 535 -21.95 18.37 1.45
N ASP A 536 -22.80 18.84 2.37
CA ASP A 536 -23.89 18.03 2.91
C ASP A 536 -25.15 18.89 3.11
N PRO A 537 -25.96 19.07 2.05
CA PRO A 537 -27.20 19.83 2.13
C PRO A 537 -28.20 19.27 3.15
N LYS A 538 -28.16 17.96 3.44
CA LYS A 538 -29.07 17.31 4.39
C LYS A 538 -28.85 17.83 5.82
N SER A 539 -27.59 18.07 6.19
CA SER A 539 -27.24 18.71 7.46
C SER A 539 -27.19 20.23 7.37
N GLY A 540 -27.50 20.84 6.22
CA GLY A 540 -27.35 22.28 5.99
C GLY A 540 -25.89 22.75 5.93
N LYS A 541 -24.93 21.84 5.70
CA LYS A 541 -23.51 22.15 5.67
C LYS A 541 -23.06 22.53 4.26
N PHE A 542 -22.78 23.82 4.07
CA PHE A 542 -22.22 24.39 2.84
C PHE A 542 -20.80 24.93 3.00
N SER A 543 -20.33 25.09 4.23
CA SER A 543 -18.97 25.48 4.59
C SER A 543 -18.57 24.78 5.89
N PHE A 544 -17.29 24.86 6.26
CA PHE A 544 -16.80 24.35 7.54
C PHE A 544 -15.76 25.30 8.15
N LYS A 545 -15.46 25.13 9.43
CA LYS A 545 -14.45 25.94 10.12
C LYS A 545 -13.26 25.10 10.55
N VAL A 546 -12.08 25.69 10.50
CA VAL A 546 -10.84 25.11 11.01
C VAL A 546 -10.46 25.85 12.30
N LEU A 547 -10.32 25.13 13.40
CA LEU A 547 -9.87 25.64 14.69
C LEU A 547 -8.41 25.23 14.89
N ASP A 548 -7.49 26.18 14.83
CA ASP A 548 -6.06 25.91 14.90
C ASP A 548 -5.47 26.35 16.24
N PHE A 549 -5.22 25.40 17.14
CA PHE A 549 -4.72 25.66 18.49
C PHE A 549 -3.19 25.77 18.57
N VAL A 550 -2.49 25.44 17.48
CA VAL A 550 -1.03 25.29 17.46
C VAL A 550 -0.35 26.12 16.38
N GLY A 551 -1.12 26.75 15.49
CA GLY A 551 -0.65 27.52 14.34
C GLY A 551 -0.16 26.67 13.18
N LEU A 552 -0.76 25.48 13.00
CA LEU A 552 -0.45 24.59 11.89
C LEU A 552 -0.80 25.23 10.54
N CYS A 553 -1.94 25.91 10.42
CA CYS A 553 -2.38 26.52 9.17
C CYS A 553 -1.39 27.60 8.70
N LYS A 554 -0.89 28.42 9.64
CA LYS A 554 0.17 29.40 9.36
C LYS A 554 1.48 28.72 8.97
N LEU A 555 1.86 27.65 9.68
CA LEU A 555 3.06 26.87 9.34
C LEU A 555 2.97 26.26 7.93
N MET A 556 1.77 25.94 7.46
CA MET A 556 1.51 25.37 6.13
C MET A 556 1.31 26.42 5.05
N ASP A 557 1.39 27.72 5.34
CA ASP A 557 1.04 28.80 4.40
C ASP A 557 -0.36 28.60 3.79
N ASP A 558 -1.33 28.20 4.63
CA ASP A 558 -2.70 27.97 4.18
C ASP A 558 -3.35 29.26 3.66
N ASN A 559 -3.95 29.18 2.47
CA ASN A 559 -4.54 30.31 1.77
C ASN A 559 -6.09 30.25 1.71
N GLY A 560 -6.72 29.43 2.55
CA GLY A 560 -8.16 29.17 2.54
C GLY A 560 -8.63 28.21 1.43
N LYS A 561 -7.70 27.68 0.64
CA LYS A 561 -7.94 26.71 -0.45
C LYS A 561 -6.95 25.54 -0.40
N GLY A 562 -6.40 25.28 0.78
CA GLY A 562 -5.29 24.39 1.04
C GLY A 562 -3.98 25.16 1.17
N THR A 563 -2.89 24.51 0.78
CA THR A 563 -1.52 25.06 0.85
C THR A 563 -0.88 25.04 -0.54
N PRO A 564 -0.13 26.08 -0.91
CA PRO A 564 0.68 26.08 -2.14
C PRO A 564 1.98 25.28 -1.99
N LYS A 565 2.31 24.79 -0.78
CA LYS A 565 3.53 24.01 -0.55
C LYS A 565 3.48 22.70 -1.30
N GLU A 566 4.57 22.38 -1.98
CA GLU A 566 4.75 21.05 -2.56
C GLU A 566 4.88 20.00 -1.45
N ASN A 567 4.24 18.85 -1.66
CA ASN A 567 4.39 17.70 -0.78
C ASN A 567 5.71 16.99 -1.08
N THR A 568 6.77 17.51 -0.46
CA THR A 568 8.13 16.99 -0.63
C THR A 568 8.50 16.04 0.50
N GLU A 569 9.21 14.96 0.15
CA GLU A 569 9.93 14.17 1.12
C GLU A 569 11.42 14.33 0.92
N ILE A 570 12.08 14.74 2.00
CA ILE A 570 13.52 14.78 2.05
C ILE A 570 14.01 13.36 2.34
N VAL A 571 14.44 12.68 1.30
CA VAL A 571 15.07 11.38 1.42
C VAL A 571 16.48 11.61 1.96
N LYS A 572 16.69 11.20 3.21
CA LYS A 572 18.03 11.21 3.79
C LYS A 572 18.69 9.91 3.37
N GLY A 573 19.69 9.97 2.50
CA GLY A 573 20.56 8.82 2.23
C GLY A 573 21.10 8.29 3.56
N LYS A 574 21.21 6.98 3.75
CA LYS A 574 21.78 6.44 4.99
C LYS A 574 23.30 6.48 4.92
N GLY A 575 23.87 7.70 4.95
CA GLY A 575 25.32 7.88 4.99
C GLY A 575 25.94 7.04 6.12
N ARG A 576 27.09 6.43 5.81
CA ARG A 576 28.01 5.75 6.73
C ARG A 576 27.88 6.35 8.11
N GLY A 577 27.42 5.54 9.06
CA GLY A 577 27.39 5.89 10.47
C GLY A 577 28.81 6.11 10.95
N GLY A 578 29.35 7.32 10.77
CA GLY A 578 30.27 7.86 11.74
C GLY A 578 29.58 7.71 13.09
N ILE A 579 30.24 7.02 14.01
CA ILE A 579 29.83 6.88 15.40
C ILE A 579 29.59 8.30 15.92
N GLY A 580 28.34 8.76 15.86
CA GLY A 580 27.84 9.64 16.88
C GLY A 580 27.93 8.85 18.19
N PRO A 581 28.28 9.49 19.32
CA PRO A 581 28.23 8.80 20.61
C PRO A 581 26.83 8.18 20.70
N GLY A 582 26.71 6.95 21.22
CA GLY A 582 25.51 6.12 21.14
C GLY A 582 24.22 6.79 21.67
N PRO A 583 23.34 6.12 22.41
CA PRO A 583 22.53 6.88 23.32
C PRO A 583 23.52 7.45 24.37
N GLY A 584 24.13 8.61 24.07
CA GLY A 584 24.68 9.45 25.12
C GLY A 584 23.58 9.59 26.16
N PRO A 585 23.91 9.56 27.46
CA PRO A 585 22.91 9.54 28.51
C PRO A 585 21.92 10.64 28.18
N GLY A 586 20.67 10.23 27.89
CA GLY A 586 19.58 11.18 27.71
C GLY A 586 19.67 12.17 28.87
N PRO A 587 19.39 13.46 28.67
CA PRO A 587 19.50 14.42 29.74
C PRO A 587 18.86 13.83 30.99
N LYS A 588 19.67 13.57 32.02
CA LYS A 588 19.23 13.07 33.33
C LYS A 588 18.32 14.15 33.91
N GLY A 589 17.05 14.05 33.57
CA GLY A 589 15.94 14.65 34.25
C GLY A 589 14.98 13.50 34.39
N ASP A 590 14.69 13.12 35.62
CA ASP A 590 13.74 12.07 35.92
C ASP A 590 12.37 12.51 35.38
N TRP A 591 12.01 11.91 34.25
CA TRP A 591 10.69 12.03 33.68
C TRP A 591 9.78 11.21 34.58
N PHE A 592 8.85 11.86 35.27
CA PHE A 592 7.71 11.15 35.81
C PHE A 592 6.80 10.82 34.63
N ILE A 593 7.08 9.68 34.01
CA ILE A 593 6.03 8.87 33.41
C ILE A 593 5.10 8.57 34.59
N ILE A 594 3.89 9.12 34.58
CA ILE A 594 2.82 8.48 35.36
C ILE A 594 2.82 7.05 34.86
N ASP A 595 3.18 6.09 35.72
CA ASP A 595 3.08 4.66 35.43
C ASP A 595 1.63 4.35 35.06
N ASN A 596 1.35 4.52 33.77
CA ASN A 596 0.26 3.85 33.11
C ASN A 596 0.92 2.59 32.55
N PRO A 597 0.49 1.39 32.97
CA PRO A 597 1.05 0.16 32.44
C PRO A 597 1.03 0.25 30.92
N ASP A 598 2.20 0.09 30.28
CA ASP A 598 2.38 0.38 28.86
C ASP A 598 1.28 -0.33 28.02
N PRO A 599 0.34 0.42 27.40
CA PRO A 599 -0.75 -0.17 26.62
C PRO A 599 -0.26 -1.02 25.44
N THR A 600 1.00 -0.86 25.04
CA THR A 600 1.59 -1.63 23.94
C THR A 600 1.64 -3.13 24.22
N HIS A 601 1.71 -3.56 25.49
CA HIS A 601 1.73 -4.98 25.87
C HIS A 601 0.40 -5.52 26.40
N LEU A 602 -0.66 -4.71 26.35
CA LEU A 602 -1.99 -5.07 26.82
C LEU A 602 -3.00 -5.17 25.65
N ILE A 603 -4.00 -6.02 25.84
CA ILE A 603 -5.16 -6.22 24.96
C ILE A 603 -6.41 -5.82 25.75
N GLN A 604 -7.16 -4.82 25.26
CA GLN A 604 -8.39 -4.34 25.88
C GLN A 604 -9.61 -5.07 25.33
N ARG A 605 -10.36 -5.77 26.18
CA ARG A 605 -11.59 -6.47 25.80
C ARG A 605 -12.82 -5.62 26.11
N VAL A 606 -13.73 -5.43 25.15
CA VAL A 606 -14.85 -4.47 25.26
C VAL A 606 -16.20 -5.05 24.84
N TYR A 607 -17.16 -5.12 25.76
CA TYR A 607 -18.51 -5.56 25.49
C TYR A 607 -19.39 -4.49 24.84
N LEU A 608 -19.93 -4.78 23.65
CA LEU A 608 -20.88 -3.93 22.93
C LEU A 608 -22.30 -4.50 23.03
N HIS A 609 -23.26 -3.73 23.55
CA HIS A 609 -24.67 -4.13 23.58
C HIS A 609 -25.60 -2.94 23.30
N GLY A 610 -26.28 -2.99 22.15
CA GLY A 610 -27.04 -1.85 21.63
C GLY A 610 -26.15 -0.63 21.47
N ASP A 611 -26.56 0.50 22.04
CA ASP A 611 -25.79 1.76 22.01
C ASP A 611 -24.85 1.92 23.22
N LYS A 612 -24.54 0.85 23.98
CA LYS A 612 -23.67 0.91 25.16
C LYS A 612 -22.38 0.13 24.95
N VAL A 613 -21.28 0.73 25.38
CA VAL A 613 -19.93 0.13 25.43
C VAL A 613 -19.54 -0.10 26.88
N LYS A 614 -19.09 -1.32 27.22
CA LYS A 614 -18.56 -1.65 28.56
C LYS A 614 -17.20 -2.33 28.42
N VAL A 615 -16.15 -1.71 28.96
CA VAL A 615 -14.82 -2.37 29.05
C VAL A 615 -14.91 -3.55 30.02
N ILE A 616 -14.43 -4.72 29.59
CA ILE A 616 -14.40 -5.94 30.41
C ILE A 616 -13.15 -5.91 31.29
N ASP A 617 -11.98 -5.89 30.68
CA ASP A 617 -10.66 -5.86 31.31
C ASP A 617 -9.56 -5.51 30.29
N ASN A 618 -8.32 -5.36 30.78
CA ASN A 618 -7.10 -5.29 29.97
C ASN A 618 -6.18 -6.44 30.39
N ILE A 619 -5.77 -7.29 29.45
CA ILE A 619 -4.93 -8.47 29.72
C ILE A 619 -3.60 -8.42 28.97
N PRO A 620 -2.50 -9.02 29.48
CA PRO A 620 -1.24 -9.17 28.75
C PRO A 620 -1.39 -9.96 27.44
N ILE A 621 -0.51 -9.68 26.46
CA ILE A 621 -0.51 -10.35 25.14
C ILE A 621 -0.37 -11.87 25.27
N GLU A 622 0.52 -12.36 26.13
CA GLU A 622 0.74 -13.80 26.32
C GLU A 622 -0.50 -14.49 26.89
N GLU A 623 -1.21 -13.82 27.79
CA GLU A 623 -2.45 -14.34 28.38
C GLU A 623 -3.57 -14.38 27.33
N ALA A 624 -3.70 -13.34 26.51
CA ALA A 624 -4.65 -13.30 25.40
C ALA A 624 -4.41 -14.43 24.38
N ARG A 625 -3.13 -14.72 24.08
CA ARG A 625 -2.74 -15.83 23.19
C ARG A 625 -3.17 -17.18 23.76
N LYS A 626 -2.80 -17.45 25.01
CA LYS A 626 -3.09 -18.72 25.68
C LYS A 626 -4.60 -18.96 25.75
N LEU A 627 -5.35 -17.92 26.09
CA LEU A 627 -6.80 -17.95 26.18
C LEU A 627 -7.45 -18.27 24.82
N PHE A 628 -6.99 -17.66 23.72
CA PHE A 628 -7.46 -18.00 22.37
C PHE A 628 -7.18 -19.46 21.98
N GLU A 629 -5.95 -19.93 22.20
CA GLU A 629 -5.52 -21.28 21.80
C GLU A 629 -6.21 -22.38 22.63
N GLU A 630 -6.34 -22.19 23.95
CA GLU A 630 -7.03 -23.14 24.83
C GLU A 630 -8.52 -23.23 24.55
N GLU A 631 -9.19 -22.08 24.37
CA GLU A 631 -10.62 -22.07 24.06
C GLU A 631 -10.89 -22.63 22.67
N LEU A 632 -9.97 -22.44 21.70
CA LEU A 632 -10.10 -23.10 20.41
C LEU A 632 -10.06 -24.61 20.57
N GLN A 633 -9.16 -25.17 21.37
CA GLN A 633 -9.11 -26.61 21.61
C GLN A 633 -10.38 -27.13 22.29
N LYS A 634 -10.92 -26.41 23.27
CA LYS A 634 -12.14 -26.76 24.02
C LYS A 634 -13.44 -26.46 23.26
N ALA A 635 -13.38 -25.77 22.12
CA ALA A 635 -14.56 -25.31 21.39
C ALA A 635 -15.45 -26.48 20.92
N ASN A 636 -16.62 -26.59 21.55
CA ASN A 636 -17.66 -27.59 21.26
C ASN A 636 -18.80 -27.06 20.36
N LYS A 637 -18.72 -25.79 19.91
CA LYS A 637 -19.74 -25.22 19.00
C LYS A 637 -19.77 -26.04 17.69
N PRO A 638 -20.96 -26.52 17.24
CA PRO A 638 -21.08 -27.40 16.08
C PRO A 638 -20.42 -26.84 14.81
N GLU A 639 -20.52 -25.53 14.61
CA GLU A 639 -19.98 -24.81 13.46
C GLU A 639 -18.45 -24.91 13.43
N ILE A 640 -17.79 -24.59 14.55
CA ILE A 640 -16.32 -24.65 14.67
C ILE A 640 -15.80 -26.09 14.59
N VAL A 641 -16.52 -27.04 15.18
CA VAL A 641 -16.16 -28.47 15.07
C VAL A 641 -16.25 -28.96 13.63
N SER A 642 -17.24 -28.49 12.87
CA SER A 642 -17.38 -28.84 11.46
C SER A 642 -16.22 -28.30 10.62
N ILE A 643 -15.82 -27.04 10.86
CA ILE A 643 -14.70 -26.41 10.17
C ILE A 643 -13.40 -27.16 10.48
N LYS A 644 -13.12 -27.47 11.76
CA LYS A 644 -11.94 -28.27 12.15
C LYS A 644 -11.86 -29.59 11.36
N LYS A 645 -12.96 -30.34 11.29
CA LYS A 645 -13.01 -31.62 10.55
C LYS A 645 -12.74 -31.46 9.06
N LYS A 646 -13.21 -30.37 8.44
CA LYS A 646 -12.95 -30.09 7.01
C LYS A 646 -11.47 -29.83 6.76
N VAL A 647 -10.84 -29.01 7.59
CA VAL A 647 -9.41 -28.70 7.46
C VAL A 647 -8.53 -29.92 7.79
N GLU A 648 -8.92 -30.75 8.76
CA GLU A 648 -8.23 -32.00 9.05
C GLU A 648 -8.27 -32.98 7.87
N LYS A 649 -9.36 -32.97 7.09
CA LYS A 649 -9.53 -33.79 5.89
C LYS A 649 -8.75 -33.24 4.70
N ASP A 650 -8.75 -31.92 4.51
CA ASP A 650 -8.05 -31.24 3.42
C ASP A 650 -7.30 -30.02 3.96
N LYS A 651 -5.97 -30.13 4.01
CA LYS A 651 -5.09 -29.05 4.51
C LYS A 651 -5.06 -27.82 3.60
N THR A 652 -5.57 -27.94 2.38
CA THR A 652 -5.68 -26.84 1.41
C THR A 652 -7.07 -26.19 1.42
N TYR A 653 -7.96 -26.63 2.31
CA TYR A 653 -9.32 -26.11 2.44
C TYR A 653 -9.32 -24.61 2.75
N GLU A 654 -10.12 -23.86 1.99
CA GLU A 654 -10.42 -22.46 2.20
C GLU A 654 -11.85 -22.31 2.76
N PRO A 655 -12.05 -21.50 3.81
CA PRO A 655 -13.35 -21.36 4.45
C PRO A 655 -14.27 -20.50 3.59
N SER A 656 -15.56 -20.84 3.58
CA SER A 656 -16.58 -19.95 3.02
C SER A 656 -16.72 -18.67 3.83
N GLU A 657 -17.25 -17.59 3.24
CA GLU A 657 -17.49 -16.32 3.96
C GLU A 657 -18.32 -16.52 5.24
N LYS A 658 -19.33 -17.40 5.17
CA LYS A 658 -20.14 -17.76 6.34
C LYS A 658 -19.30 -18.42 7.44
N GLU A 659 -18.40 -19.33 7.09
CA GLU A 659 -17.52 -19.99 8.06
C GLU A 659 -16.50 -19.03 8.66
N VAL A 660 -15.98 -18.08 7.86
CA VAL A 660 -15.13 -17.00 8.38
C VAL A 660 -15.91 -16.14 9.38
N ASP A 661 -17.17 -15.80 9.08
CA ASP A 661 -18.03 -15.07 10.00
C ASP A 661 -18.38 -15.88 11.26
N ASP A 662 -18.59 -17.19 11.14
CA ASP A 662 -18.80 -18.09 12.28
C ASP A 662 -17.57 -18.11 13.19
N ILE A 663 -16.35 -18.13 12.62
CA ILE A 663 -15.10 -17.99 13.39
C ILE A 663 -15.03 -16.63 14.06
N LYS A 664 -15.27 -15.52 13.33
CA LYS A 664 -15.28 -14.17 13.89
C LYS A 664 -16.26 -14.03 15.06
N GLN A 665 -17.46 -14.59 14.93
CA GLN A 665 -18.45 -14.63 16.01
C GLN A 665 -17.98 -15.50 17.19
N TRP A 666 -17.31 -16.62 16.92
CA TRP A 666 -16.78 -17.48 17.96
C TRP A 666 -15.66 -16.82 18.76
N VAL A 667 -14.74 -16.10 18.12
CA VAL A 667 -13.66 -15.35 18.81
C VAL A 667 -14.23 -14.24 19.71
N LYS A 668 -15.42 -13.72 19.37
CA LYS A 668 -16.17 -12.74 20.16
C LYS A 668 -16.94 -13.35 21.35
N ASN A 669 -16.89 -14.67 21.57
CA ASN A 669 -17.57 -15.28 22.72
C ASN A 669 -17.01 -14.76 24.06
N PRO A 670 -17.81 -14.74 25.14
CA PRO A 670 -17.40 -14.27 26.47
C PRO A 670 -16.11 -14.90 27.02
N ALA A 671 -15.78 -16.12 26.60
CA ALA A 671 -14.58 -16.84 27.04
C ALA A 671 -13.28 -16.33 26.39
N VAL A 672 -13.35 -15.83 25.15
CA VAL A 672 -12.18 -15.36 24.37
C VAL A 672 -12.17 -13.84 24.32
N TYR A 673 -13.22 -13.29 23.71
CA TYR A 673 -13.50 -11.87 23.58
C TYR A 673 -12.37 -11.07 22.91
N LEU A 674 -11.92 -11.55 21.74
CA LEU A 674 -10.92 -10.91 20.89
C LEU A 674 -11.47 -10.55 19.50
N ASP A 675 -10.78 -9.66 18.80
CA ASP A 675 -11.00 -9.37 17.37
C ASP A 675 -9.75 -9.71 16.51
N GLU A 676 -9.89 -9.68 15.18
CA GLU A 676 -8.81 -10.01 14.25
C GLU A 676 -7.58 -9.09 14.40
N GLY A 677 -7.78 -7.79 14.64
CA GLY A 677 -6.69 -6.85 14.86
C GLY A 677 -5.96 -7.09 16.18
N GLN A 678 -6.68 -7.53 17.20
CA GLN A 678 -6.08 -7.97 18.45
C GLN A 678 -5.26 -9.25 18.24
N LEU A 679 -5.74 -10.20 17.45
CA LEU A 679 -4.97 -11.41 17.11
C LEU A 679 -3.71 -11.07 16.30
N GLN A 680 -3.77 -10.13 15.35
CA GLN A 680 -2.59 -9.62 14.63
C GLN A 680 -1.52 -9.10 15.60
N LYS A 681 -1.92 -8.30 16.60
CA LYS A 681 -1.03 -7.81 17.66
C LYS A 681 -0.50 -8.96 18.53
N VAL A 682 -1.36 -9.91 18.90
CA VAL A 682 -1.01 -11.06 19.75
C VAL A 682 0.04 -11.97 19.09
N TYR A 683 -0.06 -12.19 17.78
CA TYR A 683 0.85 -13.05 17.03
C TYR A 683 2.03 -12.30 16.38
N GLY A 684 2.09 -10.97 16.49
CA GLY A 684 3.12 -10.15 15.84
C GLY A 684 3.12 -10.26 14.30
N PHE A 685 1.95 -10.51 13.73
CA PHE A 685 1.75 -10.76 12.30
C PHE A 685 0.62 -9.88 11.78
N GLU A 686 0.95 -8.61 11.52
CA GLU A 686 0.00 -7.55 11.16
C GLU A 686 -0.79 -7.85 9.88
N GLN A 687 -0.18 -8.55 8.92
CA GLN A 687 -0.83 -8.95 7.66
C GLN A 687 -1.73 -10.21 7.77
N GLY A 688 -1.76 -10.88 8.92
CA GLY A 688 -2.49 -12.14 9.08
C GLY A 688 -4.00 -11.97 9.14
N SER A 689 -4.73 -12.91 8.55
CA SER A 689 -6.18 -13.00 8.70
C SER A 689 -6.59 -13.84 9.91
N ILE A 690 -7.84 -13.71 10.36
CA ILE A 690 -8.39 -14.59 11.41
C ILE A 690 -8.27 -16.08 11.07
N TRP A 691 -8.33 -16.42 9.78
CA TRP A 691 -8.14 -17.78 9.29
C TRP A 691 -6.70 -18.26 9.49
N ASP A 692 -5.72 -17.41 9.23
CA ASP A 692 -4.30 -17.73 9.44
C ASP A 692 -4.02 -18.04 10.92
N PHE A 693 -4.57 -17.24 11.84
CA PHE A 693 -4.44 -17.47 13.28
C PHE A 693 -5.18 -18.73 13.73
N PHE A 694 -6.36 -19.01 13.16
CA PHE A 694 -7.12 -20.23 13.42
C PHE A 694 -6.33 -21.49 13.00
N LEU A 695 -5.80 -21.51 11.76
CA LEU A 695 -4.95 -22.60 11.27
C LEU A 695 -3.66 -22.75 12.09
N HIS A 696 -3.12 -21.64 12.59
CA HIS A 696 -1.95 -21.64 13.46
C HIS A 696 -2.21 -22.27 14.82
N ALA A 697 -3.30 -21.87 15.47
CA ALA A 697 -3.71 -22.45 16.74
C ALA A 697 -4.06 -23.94 16.62
N LEU A 698 -4.53 -24.40 15.45
CA LEU A 698 -4.71 -25.83 15.13
C LEU A 698 -3.42 -26.57 14.75
N LYS A 699 -2.28 -25.87 14.67
CA LYS A 699 -0.98 -26.42 14.23
C LYS A 699 -0.97 -26.95 12.79
N ILE A 700 -1.84 -26.40 11.93
CA ILE A 700 -1.95 -26.77 10.51
C ILE A 700 -1.10 -25.86 9.63
N LYS A 701 -1.11 -24.55 9.93
CA LYS A 701 -0.29 -23.54 9.25
C LYS A 701 0.63 -22.86 10.26
N LYS A 702 1.92 -22.76 9.96
CA LYS A 702 2.84 -22.00 10.83
C LYS A 702 2.81 -20.53 10.41
N ILE A 703 2.64 -19.62 11.37
CA ILE A 703 2.88 -18.20 11.12
C ILE A 703 4.40 -18.04 10.95
N PRO A 704 4.85 -17.45 9.83
CA PRO A 704 6.27 -17.37 9.54
C PRO A 704 6.98 -16.52 10.60
N THR A 705 8.11 -17.02 11.07
CA THR A 705 9.00 -16.32 12.00
C THR A 705 9.61 -15.08 11.33
N PRO A 706 10.12 -14.12 12.11
CA PRO A 706 10.93 -13.03 11.58
C PRO A 706 11.99 -13.49 10.56
N LYS A 707 12.72 -14.57 10.84
CA LYS A 707 13.73 -15.15 9.94
C LYS A 707 13.13 -15.60 8.60
N GLU A 708 12.09 -16.44 8.65
CA GLU A 708 11.41 -16.95 7.45
C GLU A 708 10.80 -15.80 6.61
N ARG A 709 10.35 -14.71 7.25
CA ARG A 709 9.89 -13.50 6.54
C ARG A 709 11.02 -12.79 5.81
N ILE A 710 12.20 -12.69 6.42
CA ILE A 710 13.40 -12.11 5.81
C ILE A 710 13.85 -12.95 4.61
N GLU A 711 13.91 -14.28 4.74
CA GLU A 711 14.29 -15.20 3.66
C GLU A 711 13.36 -15.10 2.45
N ASN A 712 12.04 -15.08 2.68
CA ASN A 712 11.05 -14.91 1.61
C ASN A 712 11.18 -13.53 0.94
N GLY A 713 11.45 -12.50 1.73
CA GLY A 713 11.76 -11.17 1.23
C GLY A 713 13.03 -11.17 0.38
N PHE A 714 14.06 -11.91 0.77
CA PHE A 714 15.33 -12.02 0.07
C PHE A 714 15.15 -12.63 -1.33
N GLU A 715 14.43 -13.74 -1.44
CA GLU A 715 14.10 -14.33 -2.75
C GLU A 715 13.29 -13.34 -3.61
N SER A 716 12.39 -12.58 -3.00
CA SER A 716 11.59 -11.55 -3.69
C SER A 716 12.47 -10.40 -4.20
N TYR A 717 13.49 -10.01 -3.45
CA TYR A 717 14.49 -9.02 -3.87
C TYR A 717 15.31 -9.52 -5.06
N ILE A 718 15.82 -10.76 -5.03
CA ILE A 718 16.57 -11.33 -6.16
C ILE A 718 15.73 -11.36 -7.43
N LYS A 719 14.43 -11.66 -7.31
CA LYS A 719 13.50 -11.66 -8.45
C LYS A 719 13.25 -10.28 -9.03
N THR A 720 13.41 -9.23 -8.23
CA THR A 720 13.06 -7.86 -8.60
C THR A 720 14.12 -7.22 -9.48
N TYR A 721 15.36 -7.26 -9.01
CA TYR A 721 16.44 -6.55 -9.66
C TYR A 721 16.95 -7.39 -10.82
N ASP A 722 17.42 -6.72 -11.87
CA ASP A 722 17.95 -7.36 -13.07
C ASP A 722 19.37 -7.90 -12.82
N PHE A 723 19.48 -8.84 -11.87
CA PHE A 723 20.71 -9.56 -11.60
C PHE A 723 20.92 -10.62 -12.67
N ASN A 724 22.13 -10.70 -13.20
CA ASN A 724 22.53 -11.79 -14.08
C ASN A 724 22.62 -13.13 -13.32
N ASP A 725 22.72 -14.23 -14.05
CA ASP A 725 22.70 -15.59 -13.47
C ASP A 725 23.82 -15.80 -12.42
N GLU A 726 24.99 -15.21 -12.62
CA GLU A 726 26.13 -15.30 -11.69
C GLU A 726 25.88 -14.52 -10.38
N GLN A 727 25.33 -13.30 -10.49
CA GLN A 727 24.91 -12.48 -9.35
C GLN A 727 23.80 -13.15 -8.54
N ILE A 728 22.81 -13.76 -9.20
CA ILE A 728 21.71 -14.50 -8.56
C ILE A 728 22.27 -15.66 -7.72
N ARG A 729 23.21 -16.43 -8.28
CA ARG A 729 23.84 -17.56 -7.56
C ARG A 729 24.50 -17.09 -6.27
N ILE A 730 25.34 -16.05 -6.37
CA ILE A 730 26.06 -15.49 -5.22
C ILE A 730 25.09 -14.98 -4.15
N LEU A 731 24.02 -14.27 -4.55
CA LEU A 731 23.02 -13.79 -3.60
C LEU A 731 22.31 -14.95 -2.88
N ARG A 732 21.95 -16.02 -3.57
CA ARG A 732 21.32 -17.19 -2.95
C ARG A 732 22.24 -17.86 -1.93
N ASP A 733 23.54 -17.98 -2.24
CA ASP A 733 24.55 -18.53 -1.32
C ASP A 733 24.71 -17.67 -0.05
N LEU A 734 24.38 -16.38 -0.13
CA LEU A 734 24.44 -15.41 0.97
C LEU A 734 23.16 -15.32 1.81
N LYS A 735 22.05 -15.89 1.34
CA LYS A 735 20.72 -15.72 1.94
C LYS A 735 20.69 -16.07 3.42
N ASP A 736 21.24 -17.23 3.79
CA ASP A 736 21.20 -17.73 5.17
C ASP A 736 22.04 -16.84 6.11
N ILE A 737 23.19 -16.36 5.60
CA ILE A 737 24.10 -15.47 6.33
C ILE A 737 23.43 -14.12 6.59
N VAL A 738 22.80 -13.53 5.58
CA VAL A 738 22.10 -12.24 5.72
C VAL A 738 20.91 -12.36 6.66
N SER A 739 20.12 -13.43 6.53
CA SER A 739 18.91 -13.64 7.33
C SER A 739 19.22 -13.79 8.82
N GLU A 740 20.28 -14.53 9.19
CA GLU A 740 20.68 -14.70 10.59
C GLU A 740 21.17 -13.40 11.24
N ASN A 741 21.98 -12.62 10.52
CA ASN A 741 22.52 -11.37 11.05
C ASN A 741 21.46 -10.29 11.28
N ILE A 742 20.45 -10.21 10.40
CA ILE A 742 19.33 -9.27 10.54
C ILE A 742 18.48 -9.61 11.77
N VAL A 743 18.22 -10.90 12.03
CA VAL A 743 17.48 -11.36 13.21
C VAL A 743 18.22 -11.02 14.51
N GLU A 744 19.55 -11.16 14.54
CA GLU A 744 20.38 -10.83 15.71
C GLU A 744 20.61 -9.33 15.92
N LYS A 745 20.01 -8.46 15.09
CA LYS A 745 20.22 -7.00 15.07
C LYS A 745 21.70 -6.61 14.91
N ARG A 746 22.51 -7.48 14.30
CA ARG A 746 23.92 -7.19 13.98
C ARG A 746 23.97 -6.49 12.63
N LYS A 747 24.61 -5.32 12.57
CA LYS A 747 24.98 -4.69 11.31
C LYS A 747 26.34 -5.23 10.91
N LEU A 748 26.39 -6.15 9.97
CA LEU A 748 27.64 -6.53 9.31
C LEU A 748 27.71 -5.85 7.94
N THR A 749 28.86 -5.31 7.57
CA THR A 749 29.09 -4.78 6.21
C THR A 749 29.40 -5.93 5.25
N ALA A 750 29.27 -5.69 3.94
CA ALA A 750 29.68 -6.67 2.92
C ALA A 750 31.14 -7.10 3.15
N GLU A 751 32.05 -6.15 3.37
CA GLU A 751 33.46 -6.44 3.67
C GLU A 751 33.65 -7.35 4.90
N GLU A 752 32.87 -7.19 5.97
CA GLU A 752 32.95 -8.06 7.15
C GLU A 752 32.46 -9.48 6.88
N ILE A 753 31.52 -9.66 5.95
CA ILE A 753 31.04 -10.97 5.50
C ILE A 753 32.12 -11.63 4.62
N PHE A 754 32.63 -10.97 3.59
CA PHE A 754 33.55 -11.60 2.65
C PHE A 754 35.00 -11.76 3.19
N ASN A 755 35.40 -11.00 4.20
CA ASN A 755 36.69 -11.19 4.89
C ASN A 755 36.66 -12.34 5.92
N ASN A 756 35.51 -12.96 6.17
CA ASN A 756 35.42 -14.12 7.03
C ASN A 756 35.84 -15.39 6.26
N PRO A 757 36.87 -16.15 6.72
CA PRO A 757 37.33 -17.36 6.06
C PRO A 757 36.27 -18.45 5.88
N VAL A 758 35.22 -18.44 6.72
CA VAL A 758 34.10 -19.37 6.64
C VAL A 758 33.20 -19.03 5.44
N TYR A 759 32.93 -17.75 5.20
CA TYR A 759 32.05 -17.30 4.13
C TYR A 759 32.75 -17.32 2.76
N ASN A 760 34.05 -17.05 2.72
CA ASN A 760 34.86 -17.23 1.51
C ASN A 760 34.80 -18.70 0.99
N ARG A 761 34.80 -19.70 1.90
CA ARG A 761 34.62 -21.12 1.51
C ARG A 761 33.23 -21.46 0.98
N ILE A 762 32.19 -20.73 1.38
CA ILE A 762 30.81 -20.98 0.93
C ILE A 762 30.60 -20.39 -0.47
N ILE A 763 31.13 -19.21 -0.73
CA ILE A 763 30.93 -18.45 -1.97
C ILE A 763 31.96 -18.86 -3.04
N GLY A 764 33.15 -19.32 -2.62
CA GLY A 764 34.21 -19.79 -3.50
C GLY A 764 35.02 -18.67 -4.18
N ALA A 765 34.83 -17.42 -3.77
CA ALA A 765 35.48 -16.22 -4.31
C ALA A 765 35.73 -15.20 -3.18
N ASP A 766 36.75 -14.36 -3.36
CA ASP A 766 37.05 -13.29 -2.40
C ASP A 766 36.18 -12.03 -2.62
N TYR A 767 36.26 -11.06 -1.70
CA TYR A 767 35.46 -9.84 -1.79
C TYR A 767 35.68 -9.07 -3.10
N GLN A 768 36.92 -9.01 -3.61
CA GLN A 768 37.23 -8.21 -4.80
C GLN A 768 36.63 -8.86 -6.04
N GLU A 769 36.80 -10.17 -6.19
CA GLU A 769 36.21 -10.96 -7.28
C GLU A 769 34.68 -10.83 -7.29
N VAL A 770 34.05 -10.98 -6.12
CA VAL A 770 32.58 -10.84 -6.02
C VAL A 770 32.15 -9.41 -6.30
N ASN A 771 32.87 -8.40 -5.80
CA ASN A 771 32.48 -7.01 -6.03
C ASN A 771 32.60 -6.61 -7.51
N GLU A 772 33.55 -7.18 -8.26
CA GLU A 772 33.65 -6.99 -9.72
C GLU A 772 32.45 -7.58 -10.48
N VAL A 773 31.95 -8.75 -10.07
CA VAL A 773 30.72 -9.35 -10.64
C VAL A 773 29.50 -8.44 -10.47
N PHE A 774 29.46 -7.64 -9.40
CA PHE A 774 28.43 -6.64 -9.14
C PHE A 774 28.80 -5.24 -9.65
N GLU A 775 29.76 -5.12 -10.58
CA GLU A 775 30.21 -3.83 -11.14
C GLU A 775 30.63 -2.80 -10.07
N ASN A 776 31.24 -3.27 -8.99
CA ASN A 776 31.62 -2.51 -7.79
C ASN A 776 30.45 -1.96 -6.96
N LYS A 777 29.24 -2.51 -7.13
CA LYS A 777 28.02 -2.11 -6.39
C LYS A 777 27.62 -3.09 -5.29
N LEU A 778 28.43 -4.11 -4.98
CA LEU A 778 28.10 -5.11 -3.95
C LEU A 778 27.77 -4.51 -2.57
N PRO A 779 28.48 -3.48 -2.06
CA PRO A 779 28.11 -2.84 -0.79
C PRO A 779 26.72 -2.23 -0.82
N HIS A 780 26.32 -1.63 -1.96
CA HIS A 780 25.01 -1.01 -2.11
C HIS A 780 23.89 -2.06 -2.09
N VAL A 781 24.08 -3.18 -2.80
CA VAL A 781 23.16 -4.32 -2.78
C VAL A 781 22.94 -4.86 -1.35
N PHE A 782 24.01 -5.00 -0.56
CA PHE A 782 23.90 -5.42 0.85
C PHE A 782 23.21 -4.39 1.74
N GLU A 783 23.46 -3.10 1.53
CA GLU A 783 22.77 -2.03 2.26
C GLU A 783 21.27 -2.02 1.95
N GLU A 784 20.88 -2.26 0.70
CA GLU A 784 19.48 -2.39 0.28
C GLU A 784 18.81 -3.62 0.91
N LEU A 785 19.44 -4.79 0.83
CA LEU A 785 18.96 -6.02 1.46
C LEU A 785 18.70 -5.80 2.97
N GLN A 786 19.67 -5.23 3.69
CA GLN A 786 19.49 -4.93 5.12
C GLN A 786 18.44 -3.85 5.40
N ALA A 787 18.20 -2.92 4.47
CA ALA A 787 17.19 -1.89 4.61
C ALA A 787 15.76 -2.43 4.39
N ASN A 788 15.60 -3.35 3.44
CA ASN A 788 14.31 -3.91 3.04
C ASN A 788 13.74 -4.93 4.04
N PHE A 789 14.58 -5.57 4.84
CA PHE A 789 14.19 -6.63 5.78
C PHE A 789 14.19 -6.25 7.26
N LYS A 790 14.09 -4.95 7.58
CA LYS A 790 13.93 -4.53 8.97
C LYS A 790 12.59 -5.00 9.53
N VAL A 791 12.65 -5.97 10.45
CA VAL A 791 11.52 -6.44 11.27
C VAL A 791 11.22 -5.48 12.40
#